data_AF-A7RW76-F1
#
_entry.id   AF-A7RW76-F1
#
_cell.length_a   1.000
_cell.length_b   1.000
_cell.length_c   1.000
_cell.angle_alpha   90.00
_cell.angle_beta   90.00
_cell.angle_gamma   90.00
#
_symmetry.space_group_name_H-M   'P 1'
#
loop_
_entity.id
_entity.type
_entity.pdbx_description
1 polymer ?
#
loop_
_entity_poly.entity_id
_entity_poly.type
_entity_poly.pdbx_seq_one_letter_code
_entity_poly.pdbx_strand_id
1 'polypeptide(L)'
;MDSQSSCLSFFTTNHRRHHTKWVFAGSGHFPQVCLACLTETIEDKQALNTRKKKSLAEILRLLSREASAVQILRENIRVASHLSEILFSLVQSENEGLAQLAIETTAQLTHKMQVEETARGILVKIEQSVENSKNTKTSYPLLLLLGKLLELIPPLSGEIVEREKLWHYCLQNGSFPVEDVRTALLYIYLGICKQGEIFASIRACDRELMLVNTCEVLRDSKALHQQINALAVLRFYCTEKSTLLSITDSNHPSLLSEALKKVILHSNEGIQVGGIQCLQTILATHSSKELLLSSFLANGLVEFLFEALDSKSDTVIGSVFCCLSELCQSQAFYESNYSVYGLTSLIHALNKSIQLKNPETIRQGLHVLGLIVTKQPGSVPLFTNGTIFEQCLVVVEESFKAMEYKVLHEAAHLLKTLLRIEHVPQSVPLSRVTCLLLAVASVLKRFSAKSIAFFKSMKSDLAQDLLCVLLKALRRGLNFAEEHSARGPSREEALLAAISTPSSSKEDKEASSHELKVLLSRVIDEVVIPAVMVNFEVVTSPDVFKTFFKILTNVLSDKHSVMQRFAQKLADASFVRLCMSLNGRFCRGNSNADLFKVLVMFLKYFTRSLSEDSNEATSDLFYERLSTLPSCGDEVVIYLSQCSSSQDASTIADKNLMTVQCVCIDLLKLSLLHGDPLLPEKAMLSALDTFITLHRNLSLLPRPILKNLLWLFARCSFLHKARPSLTTSETILESYVLALKKDEFLNIYSHDEFFLKWVFSIDNLGKAFGQCALELWIAREVSSQTKIEIDWGFMRSSRVAFTCLLAVLFSSDSETSCMIVHIVHLALRHGSDLPGAYVSEMNECFRKLFLSYHGQSMPDHLLVATLEILSLTSTGINPDVKLLHHVMNIVTDKREKPPEISLKGVNYFNLLLLQTVGDTEVAAILLNSKRLMEWLQQGLTCLTSLNITSCSHSQIKLMATLILLVKNLVTSQCLSKITTNQRLTLNKENFIEMINTGKSFLLKVACILLWESLFRAQEKVTCVAFGEDDGEPMACQPIISFSDQDRRLIFVYLQNGIAHESEAVQLAAVSCMEAMTSRVSNPTPFVNNQWNGLLLDSLLFKVKTEKLTATFLRFCAYLLHVGDENTFRNKTLQFAVALIVREIPCVTSSDPYFAPCVALIRDICTKAMLSVAQIPPLLTWLQCVKPLASVSKPEIVRLENVVLELSKSCVLEDGLLDQVIDTLAANLTQSNIEQ
;
A
#
# COMPACT_ATOMS: atom_id res chain seq x y z
N MET A 1 -50.31 -28.52 -103.00
CA MET A 1 -49.29 -27.98 -102.08
C MET A 1 -49.95 -26.97 -101.15
N ASP A 2 -50.92 -27.36 -100.34
CA ASP A 2 -50.80 -28.26 -99.16
C ASP A 2 -50.25 -27.55 -97.93
N SER A 3 -51.19 -26.95 -97.19
CA SER A 3 -51.72 -27.55 -95.95
C SER A 3 -50.83 -27.70 -94.70
N GLN A 4 -49.80 -26.89 -94.44
CA GLN A 4 -49.07 -27.02 -93.15
C GLN A 4 -48.61 -25.77 -92.37
N SER A 5 -49.01 -24.53 -92.69
CA SER A 5 -48.55 -23.36 -91.90
C SER A 5 -49.63 -22.56 -91.15
N SER A 6 -50.90 -22.97 -91.19
CA SER A 6 -52.00 -22.26 -90.49
C SER A 6 -51.96 -22.39 -88.95
N CYS A 7 -51.03 -23.15 -88.39
CA CYS A 7 -50.93 -23.37 -86.94
C CYS A 7 -49.91 -22.47 -86.23
N LEU A 8 -49.17 -21.61 -86.94
CA LEU A 8 -48.05 -20.86 -86.35
C LEU A 8 -48.04 -19.34 -86.63
N SER A 9 -49.12 -18.74 -87.14
CA SER A 9 -49.22 -17.28 -87.27
C SER A 9 -50.45 -16.72 -86.56
N PHE A 10 -50.29 -15.71 -85.71
CA PHE A 10 -51.40 -15.01 -85.03
C PHE A 10 -52.20 -14.08 -85.97
N PHE A 11 -51.87 -14.00 -87.25
CA PHE A 11 -52.59 -13.16 -88.19
C PHE A 11 -53.99 -13.69 -88.45
N THR A 12 -54.96 -12.78 -88.38
CA THR A 12 -56.37 -13.03 -88.72
C THR A 12 -56.58 -12.81 -90.22
N THR A 13 -57.72 -13.26 -90.74
CA THR A 13 -58.12 -13.02 -92.14
C THR A 13 -58.20 -11.53 -92.50
N ASN A 14 -58.40 -10.67 -91.49
CA ASN A 14 -58.47 -9.22 -91.62
C ASN A 14 -57.10 -8.51 -91.58
N HIS A 15 -55.99 -9.23 -91.41
CA HIS A 15 -54.66 -8.62 -91.24
C HIS A 15 -54.30 -7.63 -92.37
N ARG A 16 -54.72 -7.91 -93.60
CA ARG A 16 -54.49 -7.05 -94.77
C ARG A 16 -55.12 -5.65 -94.65
N ARG A 17 -56.06 -5.45 -93.71
CA ARG A 17 -56.73 -4.18 -93.41
C ARG A 17 -56.09 -3.42 -92.24
N HIS A 18 -55.12 -4.02 -91.55
CA HIS A 18 -54.43 -3.38 -90.43
C HIS A 18 -53.25 -2.55 -90.93
N HIS A 19 -53.09 -1.33 -90.40
CA HIS A 19 -51.95 -0.47 -90.72
C HIS A 19 -50.64 -1.08 -90.18
N THR A 20 -49.52 -0.91 -90.89
CA THR A 20 -48.19 -1.48 -90.52
C THR A 20 -47.70 -1.03 -89.15
N LYS A 21 -48.14 0.15 -88.68
CA LYS A 21 -47.93 0.66 -87.31
C LYS A 21 -48.34 -0.34 -86.21
N TRP A 22 -49.28 -1.25 -86.47
CA TRP A 22 -49.72 -2.25 -85.47
C TRP A 22 -48.86 -3.51 -85.41
N VAL A 23 -47.79 -3.62 -86.21
CA VAL A 23 -46.92 -4.80 -86.31
C VAL A 23 -45.64 -4.60 -85.48
N PHE A 24 -45.34 -5.57 -84.62
CA PHE A 24 -44.21 -5.58 -83.70
C PHE A 24 -43.44 -6.90 -83.80
N ALA A 25 -42.20 -6.93 -83.28
CA ALA A 25 -41.44 -8.17 -83.13
C ALA A 25 -42.12 -9.10 -82.10
N GLY A 26 -42.29 -10.40 -82.43
CA GLY A 26 -42.91 -11.40 -81.54
C GLY A 26 -41.92 -12.06 -80.56
N SER A 27 -42.40 -12.94 -79.67
CA SER A 27 -41.51 -13.81 -78.88
C SER A 27 -40.79 -14.83 -79.78
N GLY A 28 -39.71 -15.47 -79.32
CA GLY A 28 -38.78 -16.30 -80.13
C GLY A 28 -39.38 -17.45 -80.97
N HIS A 29 -40.68 -17.70 -80.90
CA HIS A 29 -41.42 -18.61 -81.77
C HIS A 29 -42.15 -17.92 -82.95
N PHE A 30 -42.24 -16.58 -82.96
CA PHE A 30 -42.95 -15.78 -83.96
C PHE A 30 -42.12 -14.53 -84.34
N PRO A 31 -41.72 -14.35 -85.61
CA PRO A 31 -40.88 -13.22 -86.01
C PRO A 31 -41.62 -11.87 -85.96
N GLN A 32 -42.92 -11.86 -86.26
CA GLN A 32 -43.76 -10.66 -86.24
C GLN A 32 -45.15 -10.98 -85.71
N VAL A 33 -45.73 -10.03 -84.97
CA VAL A 33 -47.09 -10.10 -84.43
C VAL A 33 -47.81 -8.78 -84.67
N CYS A 34 -49.10 -8.82 -85.03
CA CYS A 34 -49.93 -7.62 -85.18
C CYS A 34 -50.84 -7.48 -83.95
N LEU A 35 -50.76 -6.36 -83.23
CA LEU A 35 -51.58 -6.13 -82.04
C LEU A 35 -53.08 -6.19 -82.37
N ALA A 36 -53.52 -5.64 -83.51
CA ALA A 36 -54.92 -5.71 -83.94
C ALA A 36 -55.37 -7.15 -84.30
N CYS A 37 -54.50 -7.99 -84.86
CA CYS A 37 -54.81 -9.42 -85.05
C CYS A 37 -54.89 -10.16 -83.71
N LEU A 38 -54.03 -9.80 -82.75
CA LEU A 38 -54.09 -10.37 -81.41
C LEU A 38 -55.38 -9.98 -80.70
N THR A 39 -55.84 -8.71 -80.82
CA THR A 39 -57.12 -8.25 -80.25
C THR A 39 -58.33 -8.94 -80.90
N GLU A 40 -58.34 -9.09 -82.22
CA GLU A 40 -59.40 -9.84 -82.92
C GLU A 40 -59.42 -11.33 -82.51
N THR A 41 -58.25 -11.93 -82.29
CA THR A 41 -58.13 -13.35 -81.89
C THR A 41 -58.69 -13.60 -80.47
N ILE A 42 -58.56 -12.63 -79.56
CA ILE A 42 -59.12 -12.75 -78.20
C ILE A 42 -60.64 -12.45 -78.18
N GLU A 43 -61.11 -11.57 -79.06
CA GLU A 43 -62.53 -11.21 -79.24
C GLU A 43 -63.35 -12.35 -79.87
N ASP A 44 -62.75 -13.14 -80.77
CA ASP A 44 -63.42 -14.24 -81.47
C ASP A 44 -63.96 -15.31 -80.49
N LYS A 45 -65.27 -15.51 -80.46
CA LYS A 45 -65.93 -16.51 -79.60
C LYS A 45 -65.59 -17.96 -80.00
N GLN A 46 -65.22 -18.23 -81.24
CA GLN A 46 -64.89 -19.57 -81.73
C GLN A 46 -63.42 -19.95 -81.55
N ALA A 47 -62.55 -19.01 -81.18
CA ALA A 47 -61.13 -19.28 -80.98
C ALA A 47 -60.89 -20.12 -79.71
N LEU A 48 -60.06 -21.16 -79.84
CA LEU A 48 -59.65 -22.04 -78.73
C LEU A 48 -58.99 -21.24 -77.60
N ASN A 49 -59.30 -21.59 -76.34
CA ASN A 49 -58.72 -20.95 -75.14
C ASN A 49 -57.18 -20.99 -75.14
N THR A 50 -56.56 -22.03 -75.70
CA THR A 50 -55.10 -22.13 -75.86
C THR A 50 -54.54 -21.06 -76.81
N ARG A 51 -55.26 -20.74 -77.89
CA ARG A 51 -54.88 -19.69 -78.84
C ARG A 51 -55.09 -18.30 -78.23
N LYS A 52 -56.19 -18.10 -77.49
CA LYS A 52 -56.43 -16.85 -76.74
C LYS A 52 -55.36 -16.60 -75.68
N LYS A 53 -54.99 -17.63 -74.91
CA LYS A 53 -53.93 -17.54 -73.89
C LYS A 53 -52.58 -17.16 -74.50
N LYS A 54 -52.19 -17.80 -75.62
CA LYS A 54 -50.96 -17.43 -76.33
C LYS A 54 -51.01 -16.00 -76.90
N SER A 55 -52.18 -15.56 -77.39
CA SER A 55 -52.35 -14.19 -77.91
C SER A 55 -52.26 -13.15 -76.80
N LEU A 56 -52.90 -13.39 -75.66
CA LEU A 56 -52.79 -12.57 -74.45
C LEU A 56 -51.34 -12.50 -73.93
N ALA A 57 -50.60 -13.60 -73.96
CA ALA A 57 -49.20 -13.61 -73.54
C ALA A 57 -48.34 -12.69 -74.41
N GLU A 58 -48.60 -12.64 -75.72
CA GLU A 58 -47.94 -11.69 -76.62
C GLU A 58 -48.39 -10.26 -76.36
N ILE A 59 -49.69 -10.01 -76.15
CA ILE A 59 -50.17 -8.66 -75.79
C ILE A 59 -49.49 -8.19 -74.50
N LEU A 60 -49.43 -9.02 -73.46
CA LEU A 60 -48.77 -8.69 -72.20
C LEU A 60 -47.28 -8.41 -72.37
N ARG A 61 -46.58 -9.19 -73.23
CA ARG A 61 -45.17 -8.95 -73.55
C ARG A 61 -44.98 -7.62 -74.27
N LEU A 62 -45.82 -7.31 -75.26
CA LEU A 62 -45.79 -6.04 -75.98
C LEU A 62 -46.02 -4.86 -75.02
N LEU A 63 -47.02 -4.94 -74.15
CA LEU A 63 -47.28 -3.91 -73.14
C LEU A 63 -46.13 -3.72 -72.15
N SER A 64 -45.41 -4.79 -71.83
CA SER A 64 -44.31 -4.77 -70.84
C SER A 64 -42.96 -4.35 -71.42
N ARG A 65 -42.66 -4.69 -72.69
CA ARG A 65 -41.31 -4.54 -73.28
C ARG A 65 -41.23 -3.56 -74.44
N GLU A 66 -42.33 -3.26 -75.13
CA GLU A 66 -42.34 -2.42 -76.33
C GLU A 66 -43.01 -1.06 -76.04
N ALA A 67 -42.20 -0.02 -75.82
CA ALA A 67 -42.71 1.33 -75.56
C ALA A 67 -43.55 1.89 -76.73
N SER A 68 -43.21 1.51 -77.97
CA SER A 68 -43.92 1.90 -79.19
C SER A 68 -45.36 1.37 -79.23
N ALA A 69 -45.59 0.14 -78.75
CA ALA A 69 -46.92 -0.46 -78.68
C ALA A 69 -47.83 0.29 -77.69
N VAL A 70 -47.28 0.65 -76.53
CA VAL A 70 -47.98 1.47 -75.52
C VAL A 70 -48.28 2.87 -76.07
N GLN A 71 -47.33 3.50 -76.77
CA GLN A 71 -47.54 4.82 -77.37
C GLN A 71 -48.65 4.82 -78.42
N ILE A 72 -48.70 3.81 -79.30
CA ILE A 72 -49.77 3.69 -80.31
C ILE A 72 -51.14 3.50 -79.64
N LEU A 73 -51.21 2.75 -78.54
CA LEU A 73 -52.44 2.61 -77.76
C LEU A 73 -52.85 3.93 -77.08
N ARG A 74 -51.89 4.71 -76.54
CA ARG A 74 -52.14 6.05 -75.97
C ARG A 74 -52.67 7.04 -77.01
N GLU A 75 -52.13 7.01 -78.22
CA GLU A 75 -52.58 7.86 -79.33
C GLU A 75 -53.97 7.42 -79.86
N ASN A 76 -54.36 6.16 -79.66
CA ASN A 76 -55.62 5.59 -80.13
C ASN A 76 -56.50 5.10 -78.98
N ILE A 77 -56.98 6.03 -78.14
CA ILE A 77 -57.76 5.75 -76.92
C ILE A 77 -58.96 4.83 -77.19
N ARG A 78 -59.66 5.00 -78.33
CA ARG A 78 -60.81 4.12 -78.69
C ARG A 78 -60.42 2.65 -78.79
N VAL A 79 -59.25 2.35 -79.35
CA VAL A 79 -58.75 0.97 -79.48
C VAL A 79 -58.30 0.44 -78.13
N ALA A 80 -57.65 1.28 -77.32
CA ALA A 80 -57.29 0.92 -75.95
C ALA A 80 -58.53 0.65 -75.07
N SER A 81 -59.59 1.46 -75.20
CA SER A 81 -60.88 1.24 -74.54
C SER A 81 -61.51 -0.07 -75.00
N HIS A 82 -61.62 -0.34 -76.31
CA HIS A 82 -62.16 -1.60 -76.85
C HIS A 82 -61.37 -2.82 -76.33
N LEU A 83 -60.04 -2.74 -76.38
CA LEU A 83 -59.16 -3.77 -75.82
C LEU A 83 -59.40 -3.97 -74.31
N SER A 84 -59.57 -2.89 -73.54
CA SER A 84 -59.89 -2.98 -72.11
C SER A 84 -61.23 -3.66 -71.85
N GLU A 85 -62.24 -3.48 -72.72
CA GLU A 85 -63.55 -4.16 -72.58
C GLU A 85 -63.43 -5.66 -72.84
N ILE A 86 -62.71 -6.03 -73.90
CA ILE A 86 -62.45 -7.44 -74.22
C ILE A 86 -61.67 -8.08 -73.08
N LEU A 87 -60.61 -7.44 -72.60
CA LEU A 87 -59.80 -7.95 -71.49
C LEU A 87 -60.62 -8.11 -70.22
N PHE A 88 -61.45 -7.11 -69.86
CA PHE A 88 -62.34 -7.20 -68.70
C PHE A 88 -63.34 -8.37 -68.81
N SER A 89 -63.90 -8.61 -69.99
CA SER A 89 -64.79 -9.77 -70.21
C SER A 89 -64.07 -11.11 -70.02
N LEU A 90 -62.78 -11.19 -70.37
CA LEU A 90 -61.96 -12.39 -70.21
C LEU A 90 -61.50 -12.64 -68.77
N VAL A 91 -61.46 -11.59 -67.93
CA VAL A 91 -61.18 -11.72 -66.48
C VAL A 91 -62.25 -12.58 -65.80
N GLN A 92 -63.50 -12.52 -66.27
CA GLN A 92 -64.61 -13.32 -65.74
C GLN A 92 -64.79 -14.68 -66.44
N SER A 93 -63.81 -15.12 -67.24
CA SER A 93 -63.90 -16.42 -67.92
C SER A 93 -63.76 -17.60 -66.94
N GLU A 94 -64.43 -18.72 -67.24
CA GLU A 94 -64.36 -19.95 -66.44
C GLU A 94 -62.98 -20.62 -66.49
N ASN A 95 -62.14 -20.27 -67.46
CA ASN A 95 -60.80 -20.83 -67.59
C ASN A 95 -59.80 -20.04 -66.73
N GLU A 96 -59.41 -20.59 -65.58
CA GLU A 96 -58.49 -19.95 -64.62
C GLU A 96 -57.20 -19.43 -65.27
N GLY A 97 -56.58 -20.24 -66.14
CA GLY A 97 -55.33 -19.87 -66.80
C GLY A 97 -55.48 -18.76 -67.84
N LEU A 98 -56.68 -18.56 -68.39
CA LEU A 98 -57.02 -17.46 -69.29
C LEU A 98 -57.37 -16.20 -68.48
N ALA A 99 -58.18 -16.35 -67.43
CA ALA A 99 -58.57 -15.29 -66.52
C ALA A 99 -57.36 -14.65 -65.82
N GLN A 100 -56.42 -15.46 -65.31
CA GLN A 100 -55.20 -14.96 -64.65
C GLN A 100 -54.32 -14.12 -65.60
N LEU A 101 -54.19 -14.55 -66.85
CA LEU A 101 -53.42 -13.83 -67.87
C LEU A 101 -54.16 -12.57 -68.33
N ALA A 102 -55.50 -12.61 -68.40
CA ALA A 102 -56.33 -11.44 -68.65
C ALA A 102 -56.23 -10.42 -67.51
N ILE A 103 -56.21 -10.86 -66.24
CA ILE A 103 -55.98 -9.99 -65.07
C ILE A 103 -54.65 -9.26 -65.19
N GLU A 104 -53.56 -9.99 -65.45
CA GLU A 104 -52.22 -9.41 -65.61
C GLU A 104 -52.17 -8.42 -66.79
N THR A 105 -52.75 -8.80 -67.93
CA THR A 105 -52.79 -7.96 -69.13
C THR A 105 -53.63 -6.71 -68.92
N THR A 106 -54.77 -6.82 -68.22
CA THR A 106 -55.63 -5.68 -67.87
C THR A 106 -54.92 -4.72 -66.93
N ALA A 107 -54.31 -5.25 -65.86
CA ALA A 107 -53.56 -4.44 -64.89
C ALA A 107 -52.40 -3.70 -65.56
N GLN A 108 -51.61 -4.41 -66.39
CA GLN A 108 -50.49 -3.83 -67.11
C GLN A 108 -50.92 -2.82 -68.17
N LEU A 109 -52.00 -3.08 -68.92
CA LEU A 109 -52.57 -2.11 -69.86
C LEU A 109 -52.96 -0.82 -69.12
N THR A 110 -53.71 -0.96 -68.01
CA THR A 110 -54.18 0.18 -67.21
C THR A 110 -53.02 1.02 -66.67
N HIS A 111 -52.00 0.36 -66.11
CA HIS A 111 -50.81 1.03 -65.58
C HIS A 111 -50.00 1.73 -66.68
N LYS A 112 -49.76 1.06 -67.82
CA LYS A 112 -48.95 1.60 -68.92
C LYS A 112 -49.64 2.69 -69.72
N MET A 113 -50.97 2.69 -69.77
CA MET A 113 -51.72 3.76 -70.45
C MET A 113 -51.56 5.10 -69.74
N GLN A 114 -51.44 5.13 -68.40
CA GLN A 114 -51.34 6.36 -67.59
C GLN A 114 -52.48 7.37 -67.85
N VAL A 115 -53.66 6.88 -68.25
CA VAL A 115 -54.85 7.70 -68.47
C VAL A 115 -55.83 7.43 -67.33
N GLU A 116 -56.10 8.45 -66.50
CA GLU A 116 -56.99 8.33 -65.32
C GLU A 116 -58.38 7.81 -65.70
N GLU A 117 -58.95 8.27 -66.83
CA GLU A 117 -60.27 7.85 -67.30
C GLU A 117 -60.35 6.34 -67.56
N THR A 118 -59.27 5.73 -68.04
CA THR A 118 -59.23 4.27 -68.27
C THR A 118 -59.18 3.48 -66.97
N ALA A 119 -58.44 3.96 -65.97
CA ALA A 119 -58.38 3.34 -64.65
C ALA A 119 -59.74 3.47 -63.93
N ARG A 120 -60.34 4.67 -63.94
CA ARG A 120 -61.70 4.92 -63.41
C ARG A 120 -62.75 4.07 -64.11
N GLY A 121 -62.70 3.97 -65.44
CA GLY A 121 -63.62 3.15 -66.22
C GLY A 121 -63.57 1.67 -65.84
N ILE A 122 -62.38 1.14 -65.58
CA ILE A 122 -62.21 -0.24 -65.09
C ILE A 122 -62.72 -0.39 -63.66
N LEU A 123 -62.45 0.55 -62.76
CA LEU A 123 -62.98 0.52 -61.39
C LEU A 123 -64.52 0.54 -61.35
N VAL A 124 -65.17 1.37 -62.17
CA VAL A 124 -66.63 1.41 -62.30
C VAL A 124 -67.18 0.05 -62.77
N LYS A 125 -66.51 -0.59 -63.73
CA LYS A 125 -66.89 -1.93 -64.22
C LYS A 125 -66.70 -3.01 -63.14
N ILE A 126 -65.63 -2.91 -62.33
CA ILE A 126 -65.41 -3.79 -61.18
C ILE A 126 -66.56 -3.61 -60.17
N GLU A 127 -66.87 -2.38 -59.77
CA GLU A 127 -67.96 -2.07 -58.82
C GLU A 127 -69.31 -2.62 -59.31
N GLN A 128 -69.70 -2.32 -60.55
CA GLN A 128 -70.95 -2.83 -61.14
C GLN A 128 -70.99 -4.36 -61.21
N SER A 129 -69.86 -5.01 -61.52
CA SER A 129 -69.78 -6.46 -61.61
C SER A 129 -69.83 -7.13 -60.23
N VAL A 130 -69.22 -6.52 -59.22
CA VAL A 130 -69.25 -6.98 -57.84
C VAL A 130 -70.66 -6.82 -57.25
N GLU A 131 -71.34 -5.70 -57.49
CA GLU A 131 -72.74 -5.46 -57.06
C GLU A 131 -73.71 -6.48 -57.65
N ASN A 132 -73.53 -6.84 -58.93
CA ASN A 132 -74.39 -7.82 -59.60
C ASN A 132 -74.06 -9.27 -59.24
N SER A 133 -72.89 -9.52 -58.64
CA SER A 133 -72.44 -10.86 -58.27
C SER A 133 -73.03 -11.30 -56.92
N LYS A 134 -73.89 -12.32 -56.93
CA LYS A 134 -74.40 -12.95 -55.68
C LYS A 134 -73.44 -13.98 -55.08
N ASN A 135 -72.36 -14.32 -55.79
CA ASN A 135 -71.42 -15.38 -55.40
C ASN A 135 -69.99 -14.82 -55.33
N THR A 136 -69.37 -14.91 -54.15
CA THR A 136 -67.99 -14.47 -53.88
C THR A 136 -66.94 -15.22 -54.70
N LYS A 137 -67.24 -16.41 -55.21
CA LYS A 137 -66.34 -17.11 -56.17
C LYS A 137 -66.31 -16.42 -57.54
N THR A 138 -67.42 -15.82 -57.96
CA THR A 138 -67.49 -15.11 -59.26
C THR A 138 -66.83 -13.73 -59.21
N SER A 139 -66.78 -13.11 -58.03
CA SER A 139 -66.07 -11.84 -57.82
C SER A 139 -64.57 -12.01 -57.55
N TYR A 140 -64.09 -13.21 -57.24
CA TYR A 140 -62.66 -13.46 -56.93
C TYR A 140 -61.68 -12.94 -58.01
N PRO A 141 -61.85 -13.23 -59.31
CA PRO A 141 -60.96 -12.69 -60.35
C PRO A 141 -60.94 -11.15 -60.40
N LEU A 142 -62.07 -10.51 -60.04
CA LEU A 142 -62.19 -9.05 -59.97
C LEU A 142 -61.45 -8.48 -58.75
N LEU A 143 -61.50 -9.17 -57.61
CA LEU A 143 -60.74 -8.80 -56.41
C LEU A 143 -59.23 -8.93 -56.64
N LEU A 144 -58.78 -9.98 -57.35
CA LEU A 144 -57.39 -10.12 -57.77
C LEU A 144 -56.95 -8.97 -58.69
N LEU A 145 -57.79 -8.62 -59.67
CA LEU A 145 -57.53 -7.48 -60.56
C LEU A 145 -57.43 -6.18 -59.75
N LEU A 146 -58.35 -5.95 -58.82
CA LEU A 146 -58.34 -4.78 -57.94
C LEU A 146 -57.05 -4.69 -57.12
N GLY A 147 -56.62 -5.81 -56.52
CA GLY A 147 -55.36 -5.90 -55.79
C GLY A 147 -54.14 -5.55 -56.65
N LYS A 148 -54.05 -6.09 -57.88
CA LYS A 148 -52.94 -5.76 -58.80
C LYS A 148 -52.98 -4.32 -59.29
N LEU A 149 -54.16 -3.76 -59.49
CA LEU A 149 -54.30 -2.34 -59.85
C LEU A 149 -53.80 -1.43 -58.73
N LEU A 150 -54.06 -1.77 -57.46
CA LEU A 150 -53.52 -1.06 -56.30
C LEU A 150 -52.00 -1.16 -56.20
N GLU A 151 -51.41 -2.30 -56.54
CA GLU A 151 -49.95 -2.48 -56.57
C GLU A 151 -49.28 -1.60 -57.64
N LEU A 152 -49.86 -1.57 -58.85
CA LEU A 152 -49.30 -0.84 -59.99
C LEU A 152 -49.68 0.65 -60.02
N ILE A 153 -50.80 1.04 -59.41
CA ILE A 153 -51.35 2.40 -59.42
C ILE A 153 -51.81 2.77 -57.99
N PRO A 154 -50.87 3.11 -57.08
CA PRO A 154 -51.19 3.38 -55.68
C PRO A 154 -52.23 4.49 -55.42
N PRO A 155 -52.33 5.58 -56.22
CA PRO A 155 -53.36 6.60 -56.03
C PRO A 155 -54.82 6.11 -56.11
N LEU A 156 -55.07 4.93 -56.69
CA LEU A 156 -56.43 4.37 -56.78
C LEU A 156 -57.02 3.97 -55.42
N SER A 157 -56.22 3.86 -54.36
CA SER A 157 -56.72 3.52 -53.02
C SER A 157 -57.73 4.54 -52.50
N GLY A 158 -57.55 5.83 -52.82
CA GLY A 158 -58.49 6.88 -52.42
C GLY A 158 -59.85 6.71 -53.10
N GLU A 159 -59.84 6.49 -54.42
CA GLU A 159 -61.07 6.29 -55.19
C GLU A 159 -61.81 4.99 -54.82
N ILE A 160 -61.09 3.96 -54.37
CA ILE A 160 -61.71 2.71 -53.89
C ILE A 160 -62.41 2.93 -52.56
N VAL A 161 -61.79 3.67 -51.62
CA VAL A 161 -62.37 3.98 -50.31
C VAL A 161 -63.57 4.92 -50.44
N GLU A 162 -63.55 5.88 -51.37
CA GLU A 162 -64.68 6.78 -51.65
C GLU A 162 -65.90 6.03 -52.22
N ARG A 163 -65.70 4.90 -52.91
CA ARG A 163 -66.78 4.04 -53.44
C ARG A 163 -67.30 3.12 -52.34
N GLU A 164 -68.21 3.65 -51.51
CA GLU A 164 -68.72 2.96 -50.31
C GLU A 164 -69.18 1.52 -50.57
N LYS A 165 -69.87 1.24 -51.68
CA LYS A 165 -70.39 -0.11 -51.97
C LYS A 165 -69.28 -1.11 -52.23
N LEU A 166 -68.30 -0.75 -53.04
CA LEU A 166 -67.14 -1.61 -53.36
C LEU A 166 -66.28 -1.83 -52.11
N TRP A 167 -66.02 -0.75 -51.36
CA TRP A 167 -65.23 -0.83 -50.12
C TRP A 167 -65.93 -1.66 -49.05
N HIS A 168 -67.23 -1.43 -48.83
CA HIS A 168 -68.02 -2.18 -47.86
C HIS A 168 -68.13 -3.67 -48.24
N TYR A 169 -68.23 -3.99 -49.53
CA TYR A 169 -68.17 -5.38 -50.00
C TYR A 169 -66.83 -6.04 -49.64
N CYS A 170 -65.71 -5.34 -49.82
CA CYS A 170 -64.39 -5.88 -49.45
C CYS A 170 -64.31 -6.16 -47.95
N LEU A 171 -64.82 -5.24 -47.12
CA LEU A 171 -64.82 -5.37 -45.66
C LEU A 171 -65.72 -6.50 -45.15
N GLN A 172 -66.97 -6.61 -45.63
CA GLN A 172 -67.91 -7.63 -45.18
C GLN A 172 -67.47 -9.05 -45.54
N ASN A 173 -66.74 -9.22 -46.65
CA ASN A 173 -66.28 -10.52 -47.11
C ASN A 173 -64.87 -10.89 -46.61
N GLY A 174 -64.25 -10.06 -45.75
CA GLY A 174 -62.91 -10.31 -45.22
C GLY A 174 -62.77 -11.63 -44.44
N SER A 175 -63.84 -12.08 -43.79
CA SER A 175 -63.90 -13.34 -43.02
C SER A 175 -64.42 -14.54 -43.83
N PHE A 176 -64.54 -14.41 -45.17
CA PHE A 176 -65.09 -15.45 -46.01
C PHE A 176 -64.27 -16.76 -45.97
N PRO A 177 -64.88 -17.96 -45.92
CA PRO A 177 -64.14 -19.20 -45.64
C PRO A 177 -63.10 -19.61 -46.70
N VAL A 178 -63.27 -19.19 -47.95
CA VAL A 178 -62.37 -19.56 -49.06
C VAL A 178 -61.02 -18.86 -48.93
N GLU A 179 -59.93 -19.63 -49.00
CA GLU A 179 -58.58 -19.12 -48.77
C GLU A 179 -58.14 -18.08 -49.81
N ASP A 180 -58.34 -18.37 -51.09
CA ASP A 180 -57.91 -17.47 -52.17
C ASP A 180 -58.58 -16.08 -52.08
N VAL A 181 -59.86 -16.03 -51.73
CA VAL A 181 -60.62 -14.79 -51.56
C VAL A 181 -60.06 -13.96 -50.41
N ARG A 182 -59.79 -14.57 -49.25
CA ARG A 182 -59.16 -13.89 -48.10
C ARG A 182 -57.78 -13.34 -48.44
N THR A 183 -56.98 -14.10 -49.19
CA THR A 183 -55.66 -13.65 -49.63
C THR A 183 -55.76 -12.40 -50.53
N ALA A 184 -56.71 -12.40 -51.48
CA ALA A 184 -56.95 -11.25 -52.36
C ALA A 184 -57.41 -10.01 -51.58
N LEU A 185 -58.32 -10.18 -50.61
CA LEU A 185 -58.82 -9.09 -49.77
C LEU A 185 -57.72 -8.52 -48.85
N LEU A 186 -56.91 -9.37 -48.22
CA LEU A 186 -55.76 -8.92 -47.43
C LEU A 186 -54.73 -8.16 -48.28
N TYR A 187 -54.55 -8.57 -49.54
CA TYR A 187 -53.67 -7.88 -50.47
C TYR A 187 -54.20 -6.48 -50.83
N ILE A 188 -55.52 -6.34 -51.00
CA ILE A 188 -56.19 -5.04 -51.17
C ILE A 188 -55.99 -4.17 -49.92
N TYR A 189 -56.24 -4.71 -48.72
CA TYR A 189 -56.01 -4.00 -47.45
C TYR A 189 -54.58 -3.50 -47.34
N LEU A 190 -53.60 -4.36 -47.64
CA LEU A 190 -52.19 -4.01 -47.63
C LEU A 190 -51.86 -2.89 -48.62
N GLY A 191 -52.45 -2.92 -49.82
CA GLY A 191 -52.31 -1.86 -50.82
C GLY A 191 -52.80 -0.49 -50.31
N ILE A 192 -53.92 -0.49 -49.59
CA ILE A 192 -54.50 0.72 -48.98
C ILE A 192 -53.64 1.19 -47.80
N CYS A 193 -53.23 0.30 -46.89
CA CYS A 193 -52.40 0.65 -45.72
C CYS A 193 -51.05 1.26 -46.11
N LYS A 194 -50.46 0.85 -47.25
CA LYS A 194 -49.22 1.45 -47.77
C LYS A 194 -49.37 2.94 -48.10
N GLN A 195 -50.59 3.43 -48.35
CA GLN A 195 -50.90 4.85 -48.57
C GLN A 195 -51.36 5.48 -47.26
N GLY A 196 -50.41 5.92 -46.43
CA GLY A 196 -50.65 6.36 -45.05
C GLY A 196 -51.69 7.48 -44.90
N GLU A 197 -51.74 8.45 -45.83
CA GLU A 197 -52.73 9.55 -45.82
C GLU A 197 -54.16 9.01 -45.98
N ILE A 198 -54.33 8.03 -46.87
CA ILE A 198 -55.63 7.44 -47.19
C ILE A 198 -56.06 6.49 -46.07
N PHE A 199 -55.13 5.72 -45.51
CA PHE A 199 -55.39 4.89 -44.35
C PHE A 199 -55.92 5.71 -43.16
N ALA A 200 -55.35 6.89 -42.91
CA ALA A 200 -55.80 7.79 -41.86
C ALA A 200 -57.19 8.41 -42.14
N SER A 201 -57.58 8.57 -43.41
CA SER A 201 -58.88 9.14 -43.79
C SER A 201 -60.05 8.15 -43.74
N ILE A 202 -59.79 6.83 -43.59
CA ILE A 202 -60.86 5.82 -43.47
C ILE A 202 -61.66 6.02 -42.18
N ARG A 203 -62.98 5.80 -42.25
CA ARG A 203 -63.89 5.84 -41.09
C ARG A 203 -63.41 4.88 -40.00
N ALA A 204 -63.58 5.28 -38.73
CA ALA A 204 -63.12 4.47 -37.59
C ALA A 204 -63.74 3.07 -37.57
N CYS A 205 -65.05 2.94 -37.83
CA CYS A 205 -65.74 1.64 -37.87
C CYS A 205 -65.21 0.72 -38.99
N ASP A 206 -64.86 1.28 -40.15
CA ASP A 206 -64.31 0.52 -41.28
C ASP A 206 -62.88 0.04 -40.99
N ARG A 207 -62.07 0.89 -40.32
CA ARG A 207 -60.73 0.49 -39.83
C ARG A 207 -60.81 -0.60 -38.78
N GLU A 208 -61.78 -0.53 -37.87
CA GLU A 208 -62.02 -1.56 -36.86
C GLU A 208 -62.38 -2.89 -37.52
N LEU A 209 -63.34 -2.90 -38.45
CA LEU A 209 -63.74 -4.12 -39.15
C LEU A 209 -62.58 -4.73 -39.98
N MET A 210 -61.75 -3.90 -40.61
CA MET A 210 -60.56 -4.36 -41.33
C MET A 210 -59.54 -5.02 -40.39
N LEU A 211 -59.33 -4.46 -39.20
CA LEU A 211 -58.45 -5.04 -38.19
C LEU A 211 -59.04 -6.32 -37.57
N VAL A 212 -60.35 -6.37 -37.31
CA VAL A 212 -61.06 -7.59 -36.86
C VAL A 212 -60.85 -8.72 -37.86
N ASN A 213 -61.12 -8.49 -39.15
CA ASN A 213 -60.88 -9.46 -40.22
C ASN A 213 -59.42 -9.92 -40.25
N THR A 214 -58.47 -8.99 -40.09
CA THR A 214 -57.04 -9.30 -40.07
C THR A 214 -56.67 -10.22 -38.90
N CYS A 215 -57.17 -9.93 -37.70
CA CYS A 215 -56.94 -10.73 -36.50
C CYS A 215 -57.60 -12.11 -36.60
N GLU A 216 -58.82 -12.22 -37.14
CA GLU A 216 -59.48 -13.51 -37.39
C GLU A 216 -58.67 -14.37 -38.35
N VAL A 217 -58.13 -13.79 -39.43
CA VAL A 217 -57.26 -14.54 -40.36
C VAL A 217 -56.00 -15.03 -39.66
N LEU A 218 -55.35 -14.21 -38.83
CA LEU A 218 -54.19 -14.65 -38.04
C LEU A 218 -54.57 -15.79 -37.08
N ARG A 219 -55.70 -15.67 -36.38
CA ARG A 219 -56.20 -16.68 -35.42
C ARG A 219 -56.59 -18.00 -36.08
N ASP A 220 -57.18 -17.99 -37.27
CA ASP A 220 -57.83 -19.18 -37.84
C ASP A 220 -57.06 -19.78 -39.03
N SER A 221 -56.30 -18.98 -39.78
CA SER A 221 -55.61 -19.47 -40.99
C SER A 221 -54.46 -20.43 -40.69
N LYS A 222 -54.31 -21.44 -41.56
CA LYS A 222 -53.16 -22.35 -41.63
C LYS A 222 -52.22 -22.02 -42.80
N ALA A 223 -52.67 -21.16 -43.72
CA ALA A 223 -51.94 -20.84 -44.94
C ALA A 223 -50.89 -19.75 -44.67
N LEU A 224 -49.62 -20.09 -44.91
CA LEU A 224 -48.47 -19.20 -44.60
C LEU A 224 -48.59 -17.82 -45.26
N HIS A 225 -49.02 -17.76 -46.52
CA HIS A 225 -49.13 -16.52 -47.28
C HIS A 225 -50.24 -15.59 -46.74
N GLN A 226 -51.34 -16.14 -46.22
CA GLN A 226 -52.38 -15.36 -45.56
C GLN A 226 -51.88 -14.77 -44.25
N GLN A 227 -51.18 -15.57 -43.45
CA GLN A 227 -50.62 -15.12 -42.18
C GLN A 227 -49.58 -14.02 -42.40
N ILE A 228 -48.72 -14.14 -43.42
CA ILE A 228 -47.74 -13.09 -43.78
C ILE A 228 -48.47 -11.80 -44.18
N ASN A 229 -49.46 -11.87 -45.07
CA ASN A 229 -50.20 -10.68 -45.51
C ASN A 229 -50.98 -10.04 -44.36
N ALA A 230 -51.64 -10.84 -43.52
CA ALA A 230 -52.38 -10.35 -42.37
C ALA A 230 -51.45 -9.70 -41.33
N LEU A 231 -50.29 -10.30 -41.07
CA LEU A 231 -49.28 -9.74 -40.17
C LEU A 231 -48.71 -8.42 -40.73
N ALA A 232 -48.51 -8.33 -42.05
CA ALA A 232 -48.09 -7.10 -42.70
C ALA A 232 -49.14 -5.99 -42.57
N VAL A 233 -50.44 -6.30 -42.68
CA VAL A 233 -51.53 -5.36 -42.43
C VAL A 233 -51.54 -4.92 -40.96
N LEU A 234 -51.43 -5.87 -40.01
CA LEU A 234 -51.40 -5.58 -38.57
C LEU A 234 -50.27 -4.60 -38.20
N ARG A 235 -49.11 -4.69 -38.86
CA ARG A 235 -47.97 -3.79 -38.62
C ARG A 235 -48.31 -2.30 -38.82
N PHE A 236 -49.20 -1.97 -39.75
CA PHE A 236 -49.64 -0.58 -39.96
C PHE A 236 -50.55 -0.08 -38.84
N TYR A 237 -51.33 -0.98 -38.23
CA TYR A 237 -52.17 -0.67 -37.08
C TYR A 237 -51.37 -0.51 -35.79
N CYS A 238 -50.17 -1.07 -35.67
CA CYS A 238 -49.35 -0.95 -34.45
C CYS A 238 -49.09 0.51 -34.03
N THR A 239 -49.01 1.43 -35.00
CA THR A 239 -48.82 2.87 -34.77
C THR A 239 -50.13 3.64 -34.58
N GLU A 240 -51.29 3.02 -34.79
CA GLU A 240 -52.59 3.69 -34.78
C GLU A 240 -53.38 3.44 -33.48
N LYS A 241 -53.54 4.50 -32.68
CA LYS A 241 -54.06 4.40 -31.31
C LYS A 241 -55.57 4.10 -31.20
N SER A 242 -56.40 4.80 -31.96
CA SER A 242 -57.86 4.81 -31.76
C SER A 242 -58.50 3.44 -32.01
N THR A 243 -58.02 2.75 -33.05
CA THR A 243 -58.61 1.50 -33.52
C THR A 243 -58.16 0.30 -32.70
N LEU A 244 -56.92 0.33 -32.17
CA LEU A 244 -56.47 -0.70 -31.24
C LEU A 244 -57.24 -0.66 -29.91
N LEU A 245 -57.48 0.55 -29.38
CA LEU A 245 -58.28 0.73 -28.17
C LEU A 245 -59.75 0.35 -28.37
N SER A 246 -60.33 0.69 -29.53
CA SER A 246 -61.73 0.34 -29.80
C SER A 246 -61.96 -1.17 -29.81
N ILE A 247 -61.04 -1.95 -30.38
CA ILE A 247 -61.14 -3.42 -30.38
C ILE A 247 -60.97 -4.02 -28.99
N THR A 248 -60.12 -3.44 -28.15
CA THR A 248 -59.97 -3.90 -26.77
C THR A 248 -61.17 -3.56 -25.89
N ASP A 249 -61.94 -2.53 -26.26
CA ASP A 249 -63.14 -2.07 -25.53
C ASP A 249 -64.47 -2.59 -26.15
N SER A 250 -64.45 -3.15 -27.36
CA SER A 250 -65.64 -3.62 -28.09
C SER A 250 -66.00 -5.08 -27.77
N ASN A 251 -66.94 -5.68 -28.52
CA ASN A 251 -67.45 -7.04 -28.28
C ASN A 251 -66.39 -8.16 -28.45
N HIS A 252 -65.17 -7.84 -28.90
CA HIS A 252 -64.09 -8.79 -29.18
C HIS A 252 -62.76 -8.47 -28.44
N PRO A 253 -62.78 -8.30 -27.11
CA PRO A 253 -61.64 -7.76 -26.35
C PRO A 253 -60.40 -8.69 -26.34
N SER A 254 -60.58 -9.99 -26.59
CA SER A 254 -59.50 -10.99 -26.63
C SER A 254 -58.93 -11.24 -28.02
N LEU A 255 -59.59 -10.78 -29.10
CA LEU A 255 -59.28 -11.20 -30.47
C LEU A 255 -57.85 -10.84 -30.90
N LEU A 256 -57.41 -9.61 -30.59
CA LEU A 256 -56.05 -9.17 -30.89
C LEU A 256 -55.01 -9.98 -30.09
N SER A 257 -55.29 -10.24 -28.82
CA SER A 257 -54.43 -11.05 -27.94
C SER A 257 -54.32 -12.49 -28.44
N GLU A 258 -55.42 -13.12 -28.85
CA GLU A 258 -55.47 -14.47 -29.42
C GLU A 258 -54.69 -14.58 -30.74
N ALA A 259 -54.88 -13.60 -31.64
CA ALA A 259 -54.14 -13.52 -32.88
C ALA A 259 -52.62 -13.42 -32.63
N LEU A 260 -52.20 -12.54 -31.71
CA LEU A 260 -50.80 -12.38 -31.35
C LEU A 260 -50.21 -13.64 -30.68
N LYS A 261 -50.93 -14.28 -29.76
CA LYS A 261 -50.49 -15.55 -29.12
C LYS A 261 -50.13 -16.61 -30.16
N LYS A 262 -51.01 -16.79 -31.17
CA LYS A 262 -50.80 -17.79 -32.22
C LYS A 262 -49.58 -17.47 -33.10
N VAL A 263 -49.34 -16.19 -33.37
CA VAL A 263 -48.19 -15.74 -34.16
C VAL A 263 -46.88 -15.83 -33.35
N ILE A 264 -46.90 -15.53 -32.05
CA ILE A 264 -45.72 -15.57 -31.15
C ILE A 264 -45.19 -16.99 -30.90
N LEU A 265 -46.03 -18.02 -30.98
CA LEU A 265 -45.60 -19.44 -30.90
C LEU A 265 -45.57 -20.14 -32.27
N HIS A 266 -45.56 -19.37 -33.36
CA HIS A 266 -45.55 -19.94 -34.70
C HIS A 266 -44.22 -20.64 -35.00
N SER A 267 -44.27 -21.76 -35.73
CA SER A 267 -43.08 -22.55 -36.08
C SER A 267 -42.14 -21.87 -37.10
N ASN A 268 -42.67 -20.91 -37.87
CA ASN A 268 -41.89 -20.10 -38.81
C ASN A 268 -41.30 -18.88 -38.08
N GLU A 269 -39.97 -18.79 -38.05
CA GLU A 269 -39.22 -17.72 -37.37
C GLU A 269 -39.60 -16.31 -37.84
N GLY A 270 -39.85 -16.11 -39.14
CA GLY A 270 -40.19 -14.79 -39.70
C GLY A 270 -41.55 -14.28 -39.22
N ILE A 271 -42.55 -15.16 -39.17
CA ILE A 271 -43.88 -14.86 -38.62
C ILE A 271 -43.77 -14.62 -37.11
N GLN A 272 -43.00 -15.46 -36.41
CA GLN A 272 -42.78 -15.35 -34.97
C GLN A 272 -42.18 -13.99 -34.58
N VAL A 273 -41.06 -13.62 -35.21
CA VAL A 273 -40.39 -12.34 -35.01
C VAL A 273 -41.30 -11.18 -35.37
N GLY A 274 -42.03 -11.26 -36.50
CA GLY A 274 -42.96 -10.22 -36.91
C GLY A 274 -44.09 -9.99 -35.90
N GLY A 275 -44.65 -11.06 -35.31
CA GLY A 275 -45.64 -10.96 -34.23
C GLY A 275 -45.09 -10.29 -32.98
N ILE A 276 -43.89 -10.68 -32.55
CA ILE A 276 -43.22 -10.09 -31.38
C ILE A 276 -42.91 -8.60 -31.62
N GLN A 277 -42.44 -8.24 -32.82
CA GLN A 277 -42.17 -6.85 -33.18
C GLN A 277 -43.44 -5.99 -33.26
N CYS A 278 -44.55 -6.54 -33.75
CA CYS A 278 -45.86 -5.87 -33.72
C CYS A 278 -46.25 -5.55 -32.28
N LEU A 279 -46.14 -6.53 -31.36
CA LEU A 279 -46.41 -6.33 -29.94
C LEU A 279 -45.45 -5.29 -29.32
N GLN A 280 -44.14 -5.40 -29.58
CA GLN A 280 -43.16 -4.42 -29.10
C GLN A 280 -43.50 -3.01 -29.58
N THR A 281 -43.87 -2.84 -30.85
CA THR A 281 -44.22 -1.53 -31.41
C THR A 281 -45.45 -0.95 -30.72
N ILE A 282 -46.50 -1.77 -30.52
CA ILE A 282 -47.70 -1.38 -29.75
C ILE A 282 -47.31 -0.91 -28.33
N LEU A 283 -46.35 -1.58 -27.68
CA LEU A 283 -45.90 -1.18 -26.34
C LEU A 283 -45.02 0.07 -26.34
N ALA A 284 -44.23 0.31 -27.40
CA ALA A 284 -43.26 1.41 -27.47
C ALA A 284 -43.92 2.78 -27.75
N THR A 285 -44.84 2.86 -28.73
CA THR A 285 -45.29 4.15 -29.31
C THR A 285 -46.37 4.92 -28.54
N HIS A 286 -47.05 4.33 -27.57
CA HIS A 286 -48.32 4.89 -27.10
C HIS A 286 -48.25 5.58 -25.73
N SER A 287 -49.05 6.65 -25.54
CA SER A 287 -49.22 7.35 -24.25
C SER A 287 -50.24 6.67 -23.31
N SER A 288 -51.00 5.71 -23.83
CA SER A 288 -52.03 4.93 -23.13
C SER A 288 -51.58 3.47 -22.95
N LYS A 289 -50.29 3.26 -22.63
CA LYS A 289 -49.68 1.93 -22.49
C LYS A 289 -50.43 1.06 -21.48
N GLU A 290 -50.92 1.67 -20.40
CA GLU A 290 -51.49 0.93 -19.28
C GLU A 290 -52.82 0.23 -19.60
N LEU A 291 -53.69 0.82 -20.42
CA LEU A 291 -54.99 0.22 -20.78
C LEU A 291 -54.85 -0.95 -21.75
N LEU A 292 -54.02 -0.82 -22.78
CA LEU A 292 -53.75 -1.93 -23.70
C LEU A 292 -52.96 -3.04 -23.00
N LEU A 293 -51.99 -2.66 -22.17
CA LEU A 293 -51.20 -3.62 -21.41
C LEU A 293 -52.07 -4.38 -20.41
N SER A 294 -52.99 -3.72 -19.69
CA SER A 294 -53.87 -4.42 -18.75
C SER A 294 -54.73 -5.47 -19.45
N SER A 295 -55.21 -5.18 -20.68
CA SER A 295 -55.89 -6.16 -21.52
C SER A 295 -54.96 -7.32 -21.94
N PHE A 296 -53.72 -7.03 -22.36
CA PHE A 296 -52.76 -8.09 -22.72
C PHE A 296 -52.35 -8.97 -21.54
N LEU A 297 -52.22 -8.39 -20.34
CA LEU A 297 -51.95 -9.13 -19.11
C LEU A 297 -53.15 -9.98 -18.71
N ALA A 298 -54.36 -9.43 -18.69
CA ALA A 298 -55.58 -10.19 -18.37
C ALA A 298 -55.82 -11.36 -19.34
N ASN A 299 -55.44 -11.18 -20.61
CA ASN A 299 -55.51 -12.23 -21.61
C ASN A 299 -54.34 -13.21 -21.57
N GLY A 300 -53.34 -13.04 -20.69
CA GLY A 300 -52.20 -13.96 -20.57
C GLY A 300 -51.29 -14.02 -21.80
N LEU A 301 -51.01 -12.87 -22.44
CA LEU A 301 -50.10 -12.78 -23.60
C LEU A 301 -48.62 -12.90 -23.20
N VAL A 302 -48.29 -12.51 -21.97
CA VAL A 302 -46.90 -12.43 -21.47
C VAL A 302 -46.32 -13.83 -21.21
N GLU A 303 -47.15 -14.78 -20.78
CA GLU A 303 -46.81 -16.18 -20.59
C GLU A 303 -46.35 -16.81 -21.91
N PHE A 304 -46.99 -16.46 -23.03
CA PHE A 304 -46.60 -16.91 -24.38
C PHE A 304 -45.27 -16.29 -24.83
N LEU A 305 -44.95 -15.06 -24.38
CA LEU A 305 -43.62 -14.49 -24.59
C LEU A 305 -42.55 -15.24 -23.79
N PHE A 306 -42.86 -15.63 -22.55
CA PHE A 306 -41.94 -16.43 -21.74
C PHE A 306 -41.77 -17.86 -22.28
N GLU A 307 -42.78 -18.43 -22.92
CA GLU A 307 -42.66 -19.71 -23.65
C GLU A 307 -41.80 -19.55 -24.91
N ALA A 308 -41.96 -18.44 -25.65
CA ALA A 308 -41.14 -18.14 -26.84
C ALA A 308 -39.64 -17.97 -26.53
N LEU A 309 -39.26 -17.72 -25.27
CA LEU A 309 -37.87 -17.70 -24.81
C LEU A 309 -37.18 -19.06 -24.90
N ASP A 310 -37.91 -20.18 -24.95
CA ASP A 310 -37.32 -21.51 -25.20
C ASP A 310 -37.03 -21.78 -26.70
N SER A 311 -37.18 -20.78 -27.57
CA SER A 311 -36.78 -20.89 -28.98
C SER A 311 -35.30 -21.24 -29.14
N LYS A 312 -34.96 -21.95 -30.21
CA LYS A 312 -33.57 -22.25 -30.58
C LYS A 312 -32.92 -21.12 -31.41
N SER A 313 -33.73 -20.20 -31.92
CA SER A 313 -33.28 -19.12 -32.78
C SER A 313 -32.91 -17.89 -31.94
N ASP A 314 -31.66 -17.43 -32.07
CA ASP A 314 -31.15 -16.25 -31.37
C ASP A 314 -31.93 -14.98 -31.73
N THR A 315 -32.42 -14.88 -32.97
CA THR A 315 -33.19 -13.73 -33.45
C THR A 315 -34.56 -13.64 -32.77
N VAL A 316 -35.18 -14.78 -32.48
CA VAL A 316 -36.45 -14.87 -31.73
C VAL A 316 -36.20 -14.46 -30.28
N ILE A 317 -35.20 -15.06 -29.62
CA ILE A 317 -34.85 -14.73 -28.22
C ILE A 317 -34.55 -13.23 -28.08
N GLY A 318 -33.72 -12.68 -28.97
CA GLY A 318 -33.39 -11.25 -28.98
C GLY A 318 -34.61 -10.35 -29.19
N SER A 319 -35.53 -10.74 -30.08
CA SER A 319 -36.80 -10.02 -30.30
C SER A 319 -37.69 -10.05 -29.06
N VAL A 320 -37.77 -11.20 -28.37
CA VAL A 320 -38.51 -11.31 -27.10
C VAL A 320 -37.87 -10.44 -26.02
N PHE A 321 -36.54 -10.42 -25.88
CA PHE A 321 -35.87 -9.51 -24.92
C PHE A 321 -36.15 -8.03 -25.22
N CYS A 322 -36.16 -7.62 -26.49
CA CYS A 322 -36.56 -6.26 -26.88
C CYS A 322 -38.01 -5.96 -26.48
N CYS A 323 -38.94 -6.90 -26.70
CA CYS A 323 -40.33 -6.75 -26.28
C CYS A 323 -40.49 -6.69 -24.75
N LEU A 324 -39.78 -7.55 -24.01
CA LEU A 324 -39.79 -7.57 -22.54
C LEU A 324 -39.21 -6.27 -21.95
N SER A 325 -38.25 -5.64 -22.61
CA SER A 325 -37.69 -4.35 -22.19
C SER A 325 -38.77 -3.27 -22.13
N GLU A 326 -39.68 -3.24 -23.10
CA GLU A 326 -40.83 -2.31 -23.10
C GLU A 326 -41.85 -2.67 -22.01
N LEU A 327 -42.12 -3.96 -21.79
CA LEU A 327 -43.02 -4.43 -20.73
C LEU A 327 -42.54 -4.06 -19.33
N CYS A 328 -41.23 -4.20 -19.08
CA CYS A 328 -40.59 -3.80 -17.82
C CYS A 328 -40.68 -2.27 -17.57
N GLN A 329 -41.08 -1.46 -18.55
CA GLN A 329 -41.30 -0.05 -18.31
C GLN A 329 -42.56 0.24 -17.49
N SER A 330 -43.55 -0.64 -17.53
CA SER A 330 -44.87 -0.45 -16.91
C SER A 330 -44.98 -1.04 -15.50
N GLN A 331 -45.72 -0.35 -14.62
CA GLN A 331 -45.96 -0.80 -13.25
C GLN A 331 -46.87 -2.04 -13.16
N ALA A 332 -47.88 -2.15 -14.06
CA ALA A 332 -48.84 -3.27 -14.07
C ALA A 332 -48.17 -4.65 -14.25
N PHE A 333 -47.02 -4.70 -14.92
CA PHE A 333 -46.21 -5.91 -15.07
C PHE A 333 -45.71 -6.45 -13.72
N TYR A 334 -45.35 -5.56 -12.80
CA TYR A 334 -44.85 -5.90 -11.47
C TYR A 334 -45.98 -6.18 -10.48
N GLU A 335 -47.08 -5.43 -10.54
CA GLU A 335 -48.27 -5.63 -9.68
C GLU A 335 -48.91 -7.01 -9.87
N SER A 336 -48.88 -7.52 -11.11
CA SER A 336 -49.41 -8.84 -11.45
C SER A 336 -48.40 -9.98 -11.27
N ASN A 337 -47.23 -9.72 -10.65
CA ASN A 337 -46.17 -10.68 -10.36
C ASN A 337 -45.56 -11.43 -11.57
N TYR A 338 -45.74 -10.92 -12.80
CA TYR A 338 -45.15 -11.53 -13.99
C TYR A 338 -43.61 -11.51 -13.99
N SER A 339 -43.02 -10.54 -13.31
CA SER A 339 -41.57 -10.47 -13.07
C SER A 339 -41.03 -11.68 -12.31
N VAL A 340 -41.79 -12.21 -11.34
CA VAL A 340 -41.41 -13.38 -10.53
C VAL A 340 -41.63 -14.67 -11.31
N TYR A 341 -42.78 -14.78 -12.00
CA TYR A 341 -43.13 -15.97 -12.78
C TYR A 341 -42.18 -16.21 -13.95
N GLY A 342 -41.86 -15.17 -14.71
CA GLY A 342 -41.04 -15.27 -15.92
C GLY A 342 -39.53 -15.35 -15.68
N LEU A 343 -39.06 -15.18 -14.45
CA LEU A 343 -37.64 -15.05 -14.13
C LEU A 343 -36.84 -16.30 -14.54
N THR A 344 -37.37 -17.50 -14.28
CA THR A 344 -36.70 -18.76 -14.63
C THR A 344 -36.53 -18.92 -16.14
N SER A 345 -37.56 -18.60 -16.92
CA SER A 345 -37.51 -18.62 -18.39
C SER A 345 -36.49 -17.61 -18.93
N LEU A 346 -36.42 -16.42 -18.32
CA LEU A 346 -35.45 -15.39 -18.67
C LEU A 346 -33.99 -15.85 -18.41
N ILE A 347 -33.71 -16.43 -17.23
CA ILE A 347 -32.39 -16.96 -16.89
C ILE A 347 -31.99 -18.08 -17.85
N HIS A 348 -32.92 -18.99 -18.16
CA HIS A 348 -32.67 -20.09 -19.10
C HIS A 348 -32.32 -19.57 -20.50
N ALA A 349 -33.10 -18.62 -21.03
CA ALA A 349 -32.85 -18.02 -22.33
C ALA A 349 -31.56 -17.20 -22.37
N LEU A 350 -31.19 -16.54 -21.27
CA LEU A 350 -29.91 -15.87 -21.13
C LEU A 350 -28.74 -16.86 -21.21
N ASN A 351 -28.81 -17.97 -20.47
CA ASN A 351 -27.80 -19.01 -20.53
C ASN A 351 -27.67 -19.60 -21.94
N LYS A 352 -28.80 -19.82 -22.62
CA LYS A 352 -28.85 -20.25 -24.03
C LYS A 352 -28.23 -19.21 -24.97
N SER A 353 -28.51 -17.93 -24.77
CA SER A 353 -27.93 -16.82 -25.55
C SER A 353 -26.40 -16.75 -25.39
N ILE A 354 -25.89 -17.02 -24.18
CA ILE A 354 -24.43 -17.12 -23.91
C ILE A 354 -23.81 -18.27 -24.72
N GLN A 355 -24.49 -19.42 -24.79
CA GLN A 355 -24.04 -20.56 -25.62
C GLN A 355 -24.06 -20.25 -27.12
N LEU A 356 -25.02 -19.44 -27.58
CA LEU A 356 -25.15 -18.97 -28.96
C LEU A 356 -24.14 -17.86 -29.33
N LYS A 357 -23.44 -17.27 -28.33
CA LYS A 357 -22.34 -16.30 -28.48
C LYS A 357 -22.69 -15.02 -29.25
N ASN A 358 -23.96 -14.62 -29.29
CA ASN A 358 -24.34 -13.31 -29.83
C ASN A 358 -24.29 -12.22 -28.74
N PRO A 359 -23.34 -11.27 -28.79
CA PRO A 359 -23.18 -10.28 -27.73
C PRO A 359 -24.35 -9.29 -27.60
N GLU A 360 -25.09 -9.00 -28.69
CA GLU A 360 -26.24 -8.08 -28.61
C GLU A 360 -27.42 -8.73 -27.90
N THR A 361 -27.69 -10.01 -28.18
CA THR A 361 -28.75 -10.78 -27.53
C THR A 361 -28.45 -10.97 -26.04
N ILE A 362 -27.20 -11.30 -25.70
CA ILE A 362 -26.75 -11.41 -24.30
C ILE A 362 -26.88 -10.05 -23.59
N ARG A 363 -26.38 -8.96 -24.18
CA ARG A 363 -26.50 -7.60 -23.63
C ARG A 363 -27.95 -7.23 -23.38
N GLN A 364 -28.85 -7.47 -24.34
CA GLN A 364 -30.25 -7.13 -24.20
C GLN A 364 -30.95 -7.98 -23.13
N GLY A 365 -30.64 -9.28 -23.03
CA GLY A 365 -31.17 -10.11 -21.94
C GLY A 365 -30.70 -9.67 -20.56
N LEU A 366 -29.41 -9.31 -20.41
CA LEU A 366 -28.85 -8.79 -19.16
C LEU A 366 -29.51 -7.46 -18.78
N HIS A 367 -29.79 -6.61 -19.77
CA HIS A 367 -30.49 -5.36 -19.60
C HIS A 367 -31.91 -5.58 -19.06
N VAL A 368 -32.68 -6.51 -19.66
CA VAL A 368 -34.04 -6.86 -19.19
C VAL A 368 -34.00 -7.38 -17.75
N LEU A 369 -33.08 -8.29 -17.44
CA LEU A 369 -32.90 -8.77 -16.06
C LEU A 369 -32.54 -7.62 -15.11
N GLY A 370 -31.70 -6.67 -15.54
CA GLY A 370 -31.37 -5.46 -14.81
C GLY A 370 -32.57 -4.56 -14.55
N LEU A 371 -33.46 -4.37 -15.53
CA LEU A 371 -34.69 -3.61 -15.38
C LEU A 371 -35.64 -4.26 -14.37
N ILE A 372 -35.83 -5.58 -14.46
CA ILE A 372 -36.66 -6.36 -13.53
C ILE A 372 -36.16 -6.17 -12.09
N VAL A 373 -34.88 -6.42 -11.84
CA VAL A 373 -34.28 -6.27 -10.51
C VAL A 373 -34.35 -4.83 -10.01
N THR A 374 -34.22 -3.84 -10.90
CA THR A 374 -34.18 -2.43 -10.50
C THR A 374 -35.55 -1.89 -10.11
N LYS A 375 -36.61 -2.31 -10.80
CA LYS A 375 -37.97 -1.77 -10.65
C LYS A 375 -38.89 -2.63 -9.79
N GLN A 376 -38.53 -3.88 -9.50
CA GLN A 376 -39.30 -4.72 -8.58
C GLN A 376 -39.44 -4.01 -7.22
N PRO A 377 -40.66 -3.82 -6.70
CA PRO A 377 -40.88 -3.19 -5.40
C PRO A 377 -40.27 -4.05 -4.28
N GLY A 378 -39.57 -3.42 -3.33
CA GLY A 378 -38.90 -4.13 -2.23
C GLY A 378 -39.83 -4.90 -1.29
N SER A 379 -41.14 -4.65 -1.35
CA SER A 379 -42.17 -5.39 -0.61
C SER A 379 -42.44 -6.79 -1.16
N VAL A 380 -42.12 -7.06 -2.43
CA VAL A 380 -42.37 -8.35 -3.09
C VAL A 380 -41.04 -8.99 -3.46
N PRO A 381 -40.64 -10.10 -2.81
CA PRO A 381 -39.36 -10.75 -3.08
C PRO A 381 -39.32 -11.28 -4.51
N LEU A 382 -38.30 -10.87 -5.27
CA LEU A 382 -38.11 -11.35 -6.66
C LEU A 382 -37.71 -12.83 -6.70
N PHE A 383 -36.85 -13.26 -5.78
CA PHE A 383 -36.29 -14.60 -5.74
C PHE A 383 -37.05 -15.44 -4.73
N THR A 384 -37.79 -16.44 -5.23
CA THR A 384 -38.60 -17.34 -4.38
C THR A 384 -37.75 -18.34 -3.59
N ASN A 385 -36.55 -18.67 -4.08
CA ASN A 385 -35.58 -19.52 -3.40
C ASN A 385 -34.13 -19.09 -3.71
N GLY A 386 -33.18 -19.58 -2.91
CA GLY A 386 -31.75 -19.29 -3.10
C GLY A 386 -31.17 -19.88 -4.40
N THR A 387 -31.80 -20.92 -4.97
CA THR A 387 -31.28 -21.61 -6.17
C THR A 387 -31.48 -20.79 -7.44
N ILE A 388 -32.62 -20.10 -7.60
CA ILE A 388 -32.86 -19.18 -8.73
C ILE A 388 -31.88 -17.99 -8.65
N PHE A 389 -31.61 -17.49 -7.44
CA PHE A 389 -30.60 -16.46 -7.23
C PHE A 389 -29.20 -16.95 -7.62
N GLU A 390 -28.82 -18.17 -7.24
CA GLU A 390 -27.56 -18.77 -7.65
C GLU A 390 -27.45 -18.92 -9.18
N GLN A 391 -28.52 -19.38 -9.86
CA GLN A 391 -28.55 -19.47 -11.31
C GLN A 391 -28.38 -18.09 -11.99
N CYS A 392 -29.00 -17.05 -11.44
CA CYS A 392 -28.75 -15.67 -11.86
C CYS A 392 -27.26 -15.30 -11.72
N LEU A 393 -26.64 -15.57 -10.57
CA LEU A 393 -25.22 -15.28 -10.36
C LEU A 393 -24.33 -16.00 -11.37
N VAL A 394 -24.62 -17.27 -11.67
CA VAL A 394 -23.89 -18.07 -12.67
C VAL A 394 -24.00 -17.45 -14.07
N VAL A 395 -25.20 -17.03 -14.49
CA VAL A 395 -25.37 -16.37 -15.80
C VAL A 395 -24.57 -15.08 -15.90
N VAL A 396 -24.52 -14.27 -14.83
CA VAL A 396 -23.71 -13.04 -14.81
C VAL A 396 -22.21 -13.39 -14.82
N GLU A 397 -21.78 -14.41 -14.08
CA GLU A 397 -20.40 -14.90 -14.07
C GLU A 397 -19.94 -15.37 -15.46
N GLU A 398 -20.76 -16.18 -16.14
CA GLU A 398 -20.50 -16.63 -17.51
C GLU A 398 -20.48 -15.46 -18.51
N SER A 399 -21.28 -14.42 -18.29
CA SER A 399 -21.26 -13.20 -19.10
C SER A 399 -19.93 -12.46 -19.00
N PHE A 400 -19.25 -12.50 -17.85
CA PHE A 400 -17.90 -11.94 -17.70
C PHE A 400 -16.84 -12.71 -18.50
N LYS A 401 -17.07 -13.99 -18.81
CA LYS A 401 -16.15 -14.82 -19.62
C LYS A 401 -16.23 -14.51 -21.11
N ALA A 402 -17.32 -13.90 -21.60
CA ALA A 402 -17.49 -13.52 -23.00
C ALA A 402 -16.49 -12.45 -23.46
N MET A 403 -15.94 -11.66 -22.54
CA MET A 403 -14.90 -10.63 -22.77
C MET A 403 -15.24 -9.54 -23.80
N GLU A 404 -16.52 -9.39 -24.17
CA GLU A 404 -17.03 -8.36 -25.07
C GLU A 404 -17.53 -7.15 -24.29
N TYR A 405 -17.15 -5.93 -24.69
CA TYR A 405 -17.32 -4.75 -23.83
C TYR A 405 -18.77 -4.45 -23.46
N LYS A 406 -19.70 -4.59 -24.41
CA LYS A 406 -21.13 -4.31 -24.19
C LYS A 406 -21.73 -5.26 -23.17
N VAL A 407 -21.32 -6.52 -23.23
CA VAL A 407 -21.74 -7.58 -22.30
C VAL A 407 -21.14 -7.33 -20.93
N LEU A 408 -19.84 -7.04 -20.86
CA LEU A 408 -19.14 -6.74 -19.60
C LEU A 408 -19.74 -5.52 -18.88
N HIS A 409 -20.03 -4.46 -19.64
CA HIS A 409 -20.64 -3.24 -19.10
C HIS A 409 -22.02 -3.53 -18.49
N GLU A 410 -22.89 -4.20 -19.24
CA GLU A 410 -24.24 -4.50 -18.77
C GLU A 410 -24.23 -5.52 -17.62
N ALA A 411 -23.35 -6.53 -17.66
CA ALA A 411 -23.18 -7.51 -16.59
C ALA A 411 -22.70 -6.85 -15.28
N ALA A 412 -21.75 -5.91 -15.34
CA ALA A 412 -21.29 -5.16 -14.18
C ALA A 412 -22.36 -4.20 -13.64
N HIS A 413 -23.16 -3.59 -14.53
CA HIS A 413 -24.30 -2.78 -14.13
C HIS A 413 -25.38 -3.62 -13.42
N LEU A 414 -25.71 -4.80 -13.98
CA LEU A 414 -26.64 -5.76 -13.38
C LEU A 414 -26.14 -6.27 -12.03
N LEU A 415 -24.85 -6.61 -11.89
CA LEU A 415 -24.28 -7.04 -10.61
C LEU A 415 -24.51 -6.00 -9.51
N LYS A 416 -24.30 -4.73 -9.83
CA LYS A 416 -24.54 -3.61 -8.90
C LYS A 416 -26.01 -3.55 -8.46
N THR A 417 -26.97 -3.81 -9.35
CA THR A 417 -28.41 -3.79 -9.00
C THR A 417 -28.86 -5.06 -8.30
N LEU A 418 -28.24 -6.21 -8.62
CA LEU A 418 -28.54 -7.53 -8.06
C LEU A 418 -28.12 -7.66 -6.60
N LEU A 419 -27.03 -7.01 -6.18
CA LEU A 419 -26.59 -6.97 -4.78
C LEU A 419 -27.42 -6.00 -3.90
N ARG A 420 -28.71 -5.79 -4.19
CA ARG A 420 -29.64 -5.03 -3.35
C ARG A 420 -30.19 -5.94 -2.24
N ILE A 421 -29.93 -5.57 -0.99
CA ILE A 421 -30.23 -6.44 0.17
C ILE A 421 -31.71 -6.85 0.27
N GLU A 422 -32.63 -6.01 -0.22
CA GLU A 422 -34.08 -6.26 -0.19
C GLU A 422 -34.49 -7.51 -0.99
N HIS A 423 -33.88 -7.72 -2.16
CA HIS A 423 -34.22 -8.81 -3.07
C HIS A 423 -33.38 -10.07 -2.85
N VAL A 424 -32.24 -9.93 -2.17
CA VAL A 424 -31.32 -11.04 -1.92
C VAL A 424 -31.94 -12.01 -0.90
N PRO A 425 -32.10 -13.32 -1.24
CA PRO A 425 -32.57 -14.35 -0.30
C PRO A 425 -31.71 -14.40 0.97
N GLN A 426 -32.21 -14.91 2.09
CA GLN A 426 -31.39 -14.97 3.31
C GLN A 426 -30.33 -16.08 3.31
N SER A 427 -30.61 -17.19 2.62
CA SER A 427 -29.66 -18.29 2.40
C SER A 427 -28.76 -18.04 1.19
N VAL A 428 -28.03 -16.92 1.19
CA VAL A 428 -27.11 -16.59 0.09
C VAL A 428 -25.86 -17.47 0.15
N PRO A 429 -25.46 -18.13 -0.95
CA PRO A 429 -24.12 -18.65 -1.07
C PRO A 429 -23.14 -17.49 -1.27
N LEU A 430 -22.63 -16.91 -0.18
CA LEU A 430 -21.63 -15.83 -0.22
C LEU A 430 -20.39 -16.24 -1.05
N SER A 431 -20.04 -17.52 -1.06
CA SER A 431 -18.99 -18.09 -1.93
C SER A 431 -19.21 -17.77 -3.41
N ARG A 432 -20.45 -17.79 -3.91
CA ARG A 432 -20.78 -17.48 -5.30
C ARG A 432 -20.70 -15.98 -5.57
N VAL A 433 -21.16 -15.15 -4.63
CA VAL A 433 -21.00 -13.69 -4.70
C VAL A 433 -19.50 -13.33 -4.75
N THR A 434 -18.67 -14.00 -3.95
CA THR A 434 -17.21 -13.87 -3.98
C THR A 434 -16.64 -14.25 -5.35
N CYS A 435 -17.04 -15.38 -5.95
CA CYS A 435 -16.58 -15.79 -7.28
C CYS A 435 -16.91 -14.73 -8.35
N LEU A 436 -18.11 -14.16 -8.29
CA LEU A 436 -18.54 -13.13 -9.23
C LEU A 436 -17.76 -11.81 -9.06
N LEU A 437 -17.47 -11.39 -7.82
CA LEU A 437 -16.63 -10.22 -7.54
C LEU A 437 -15.17 -10.46 -7.96
N LEU A 438 -14.67 -11.71 -7.87
CA LEU A 438 -13.37 -12.10 -8.42
C LEU A 438 -13.38 -12.09 -9.96
N ALA A 439 -14.49 -12.44 -10.62
CA ALA A 439 -14.62 -12.28 -12.08
C ALA A 439 -14.51 -10.81 -12.49
N VAL A 440 -15.15 -9.88 -11.76
CA VAL A 440 -14.96 -8.43 -11.94
C VAL A 440 -13.50 -8.03 -11.74
N ALA A 441 -12.86 -8.51 -10.67
CA ALA A 441 -11.45 -8.26 -10.40
C ALA A 441 -10.54 -8.77 -11.53
N SER A 442 -10.86 -9.91 -12.15
CA SER A 442 -10.09 -10.47 -13.26
C SER A 442 -10.09 -9.56 -14.50
N VAL A 443 -11.22 -8.89 -14.77
CA VAL A 443 -11.33 -7.90 -15.85
C VAL A 443 -10.56 -6.63 -15.49
N LEU A 444 -10.68 -6.16 -14.24
CA LEU A 444 -9.92 -5.00 -13.73
C LEU A 444 -8.40 -5.22 -13.77
N LYS A 445 -7.92 -6.45 -13.55
CA LYS A 445 -6.50 -6.81 -13.65
C LYS A 445 -5.92 -6.58 -15.05
N ARG A 446 -6.75 -6.49 -16.09
CA ARG A 446 -6.28 -6.10 -17.43
C ARG A 446 -5.90 -4.62 -17.51
N PHE A 447 -6.57 -3.77 -16.72
CA PHE A 447 -6.27 -2.34 -16.61
C PHE A 447 -5.05 -2.07 -15.73
N SER A 448 -4.68 -2.99 -14.82
CA SER A 448 -3.42 -2.86 -14.06
C SER A 448 -2.17 -3.23 -14.86
N ALA A 449 -2.31 -4.06 -15.91
CA ALA A 449 -1.19 -4.45 -16.77
C ALA A 449 -0.99 -3.54 -18.00
N LYS A 450 -2.05 -2.86 -18.46
CA LYS A 450 -2.05 -2.06 -19.69
C LYS A 450 -2.82 -0.76 -19.50
N SER A 451 -2.26 0.34 -20.02
CA SER A 451 -2.98 1.61 -20.08
C SER A 451 -4.19 1.52 -21.03
N ILE A 452 -5.23 2.31 -20.78
CA ILE A 452 -6.45 2.46 -21.60
C ILE A 452 -6.09 2.70 -23.07
N ALA A 453 -5.01 3.44 -23.33
CA ALA A 453 -4.52 3.71 -24.68
C ALA A 453 -4.08 2.46 -25.47
N PHE A 454 -3.80 1.34 -24.79
CA PHE A 454 -3.40 0.07 -25.43
C PHE A 454 -4.58 -0.85 -25.80
N PHE A 455 -5.82 -0.51 -25.43
CA PHE A 455 -7.01 -1.28 -25.84
C PHE A 455 -7.38 -0.92 -27.29
N LYS A 456 -6.60 -1.43 -28.25
CA LYS A 456 -6.69 -1.12 -29.69
C LYS A 456 -8.09 -1.31 -30.32
N SER A 457 -8.98 -2.08 -29.70
CA SER A 457 -10.34 -2.34 -30.18
C SER A 457 -11.42 -1.46 -29.55
N MET A 458 -11.10 -0.66 -28.53
CA MET A 458 -12.08 0.09 -27.75
C MET A 458 -11.76 1.59 -27.76
N LYS A 459 -12.77 2.44 -27.96
CA LYS A 459 -12.60 3.89 -27.79
C LYS A 459 -12.25 4.20 -26.33
N SER A 460 -11.38 5.19 -26.11
CA SER A 460 -10.93 5.60 -24.77
C SER A 460 -12.09 5.87 -23.81
N ASP A 461 -13.13 6.56 -24.28
CA ASP A 461 -14.30 6.91 -23.45
C ASP A 461 -15.04 5.65 -22.96
N LEU A 462 -15.25 4.67 -23.85
CA LEU A 462 -15.91 3.39 -23.51
C LEU A 462 -15.08 2.56 -22.51
N ALA A 463 -13.75 2.62 -22.62
CA ALA A 463 -12.86 1.93 -21.68
C ALA A 463 -12.86 2.59 -20.29
N GLN A 464 -12.95 3.92 -20.22
CA GLN A 464 -13.13 4.66 -18.97
C GLN A 464 -14.49 4.37 -18.34
N ASP A 465 -15.56 4.31 -19.14
CA ASP A 465 -16.90 3.95 -18.67
C ASP A 465 -16.93 2.53 -18.10
N LEU A 466 -16.32 1.57 -18.81
CA LEU A 466 -16.19 0.19 -18.32
C LEU A 466 -15.42 0.13 -17.00
N LEU A 467 -14.27 0.81 -16.91
CA LEU A 467 -13.50 0.91 -15.66
C LEU A 467 -14.38 1.47 -14.53
N CYS A 468 -15.12 2.55 -14.79
CA CYS A 468 -16.00 3.16 -13.80
C CYS A 468 -17.11 2.20 -13.31
N VAL A 469 -17.77 1.49 -14.23
CA VAL A 469 -18.85 0.56 -13.86
C VAL A 469 -18.32 -0.65 -13.09
N LEU A 470 -17.15 -1.19 -13.45
CA LEU A 470 -16.50 -2.27 -12.70
C LEU A 470 -16.15 -1.83 -11.27
N LEU A 471 -15.62 -0.61 -11.10
CA LEU A 471 -15.39 -0.04 -9.76
C LEU A 471 -16.69 0.15 -8.98
N LYS A 472 -17.76 0.63 -9.62
CA LYS A 472 -19.08 0.77 -9.00
C LYS A 472 -19.65 -0.58 -8.54
N ALA A 473 -19.42 -1.65 -9.29
CA ALA A 473 -19.82 -3.01 -8.93
C ALA A 473 -19.04 -3.52 -7.71
N LEU A 474 -17.71 -3.38 -7.68
CA LEU A 474 -16.90 -3.73 -6.51
C LEU A 474 -17.29 -2.94 -5.26
N ARG A 475 -17.52 -1.64 -5.40
CA ARG A 475 -17.99 -0.79 -4.29
C ARG A 475 -19.33 -1.27 -3.74
N ARG A 476 -20.26 -1.69 -4.61
CA ARG A 476 -21.52 -2.28 -4.15
C ARG A 476 -21.27 -3.60 -3.42
N GLY A 477 -20.30 -4.41 -3.85
CA GLY A 477 -19.88 -5.62 -3.14
C GLY A 477 -19.40 -5.35 -1.70
N LEU A 478 -18.60 -4.30 -1.49
CA LEU A 478 -18.17 -3.88 -0.14
C LEU A 478 -19.37 -3.50 0.74
N ASN A 479 -20.23 -2.59 0.24
CA ASN A 479 -21.43 -2.17 0.97
C ASN A 479 -22.37 -3.35 1.24
N PHE A 480 -22.49 -4.29 0.31
CA PHE A 480 -23.30 -5.49 0.49
C PHE A 480 -22.78 -6.37 1.64
N ALA A 481 -21.46 -6.51 1.80
CA ALA A 481 -20.90 -7.28 2.92
C ALA A 481 -21.29 -6.66 4.28
N GLU A 482 -21.23 -5.33 4.39
CA GLU A 482 -21.70 -4.58 5.57
C GLU A 482 -23.20 -4.74 5.79
N GLU A 483 -24.01 -4.44 4.77
CA GLU A 483 -25.47 -4.56 4.83
C GLU A 483 -25.93 -5.99 5.18
N HIS A 484 -25.24 -7.00 4.65
CA HIS A 484 -25.51 -8.41 4.95
C HIS A 484 -25.14 -8.78 6.38
N SER A 485 -24.01 -8.30 6.89
CA SER A 485 -23.62 -8.53 8.30
C SER A 485 -24.59 -7.87 9.28
N ALA A 486 -25.16 -6.71 8.94
CA ALA A 486 -26.09 -5.97 9.78
C ALA A 486 -27.54 -6.51 9.70
N ARG A 487 -27.86 -7.41 8.77
CA ARG A 487 -29.22 -7.92 8.55
C ARG A 487 -29.60 -8.93 9.64
N GLY A 488 -30.63 -8.63 10.41
CA GLY A 488 -31.19 -9.57 11.41
C GLY A 488 -31.77 -10.85 10.78
N PRO A 489 -31.89 -11.95 11.57
CA PRO A 489 -32.49 -13.20 11.09
C PRO A 489 -33.96 -13.00 10.69
N SER A 490 -34.46 -13.72 9.67
CA SER A 490 -35.92 -13.70 9.40
C SER A 490 -36.71 -14.29 10.54
N ARG A 491 -38.03 -14.06 10.51
CA ARG A 491 -38.99 -14.76 11.37
C ARG A 491 -38.91 -16.29 11.21
N GLU A 492 -38.67 -16.81 10.01
CA GLU A 492 -38.48 -18.26 9.77
C GLU A 492 -37.15 -18.77 10.34
N GLU A 493 -36.04 -18.07 10.11
CA GLU A 493 -34.75 -18.41 10.71
C GLU A 493 -34.77 -18.28 12.24
N ALA A 494 -35.47 -17.30 12.79
CA ALA A 494 -35.65 -17.15 14.24
C ALA A 494 -36.48 -18.29 14.84
N LEU A 495 -37.46 -18.82 14.08
CA LEU A 495 -38.25 -19.99 14.47
C LEU A 495 -37.45 -21.29 14.34
N LEU A 496 -36.60 -21.44 13.31
CA LEU A 496 -35.73 -22.60 13.11
C LEU A 496 -34.50 -22.60 14.04
N ALA A 497 -33.96 -21.43 14.37
CA ALA A 497 -32.90 -21.23 15.36
C ALA A 497 -33.39 -21.40 16.81
N ALA A 498 -34.71 -21.46 17.05
CA ALA A 498 -35.23 -21.94 18.32
C ALA A 498 -35.13 -23.49 18.44
N ILE A 499 -34.94 -24.20 17.32
CA ILE A 499 -34.86 -25.66 17.23
C ILE A 499 -33.39 -26.13 17.15
N SER A 500 -32.47 -25.29 16.66
CA SER A 500 -31.02 -25.54 16.58
C SER A 500 -30.26 -24.59 17.51
N THR A 501 -29.20 -25.04 18.19
CA THR A 501 -28.47 -24.24 19.21
C THR A 501 -28.17 -22.80 18.76
N PRO A 502 -28.50 -21.77 19.59
CA PRO A 502 -28.66 -20.37 19.18
C PRO A 502 -27.37 -19.60 18.80
N SER A 503 -26.19 -20.22 18.87
CA SER A 503 -24.89 -19.56 18.60
C SER A 503 -24.34 -19.78 17.17
N SER A 504 -24.59 -20.93 16.53
CA SER A 504 -23.88 -21.31 15.29
C SER A 504 -24.23 -20.44 14.06
N SER A 505 -25.50 -20.11 13.83
CA SER A 505 -25.91 -19.48 12.57
C SER A 505 -25.59 -17.98 12.45
N LYS A 506 -25.37 -17.28 13.57
CA LYS A 506 -24.96 -15.87 13.56
C LYS A 506 -23.44 -15.74 13.41
N GLU A 507 -22.68 -16.55 14.15
CA GLU A 507 -21.22 -16.57 14.09
C GLU A 507 -20.73 -16.94 12.68
N ASP A 508 -21.36 -17.92 12.01
CA ASP A 508 -21.02 -18.31 10.64
C ASP A 508 -21.32 -17.21 9.60
N LYS A 509 -22.39 -16.41 9.79
CA LYS A 509 -22.75 -15.29 8.90
C LYS A 509 -21.78 -14.11 9.05
N GLU A 510 -21.37 -13.79 10.27
CA GLU A 510 -20.37 -12.75 10.53
C GLU A 510 -18.99 -13.16 10.02
N ALA A 511 -18.58 -14.41 10.23
CA ALA A 511 -17.32 -14.95 9.76
C ALA A 511 -17.20 -14.93 8.23
N SER A 512 -18.25 -15.36 7.51
CA SER A 512 -18.29 -15.37 6.05
C SER A 512 -18.35 -13.96 5.42
N SER A 513 -19.03 -13.01 6.06
CA SER A 513 -19.00 -11.60 5.63
C SER A 513 -17.63 -10.96 5.87
N HIS A 514 -16.99 -11.25 7.01
CA HIS A 514 -15.64 -10.81 7.30
C HIS A 514 -14.63 -11.38 6.29
N GLU A 515 -14.73 -12.66 5.94
CA GLU A 515 -13.90 -13.27 4.90
C GLU A 515 -14.04 -12.56 3.55
N LEU A 516 -15.28 -12.25 3.13
CA LEU A 516 -15.54 -11.47 1.91
C LEU A 516 -14.90 -10.07 1.97
N LYS A 517 -15.02 -9.35 3.11
CA LYS A 517 -14.40 -8.04 3.31
C LYS A 517 -12.88 -8.10 3.20
N VAL A 518 -12.24 -9.11 3.80
CA VAL A 518 -10.78 -9.31 3.72
C VAL A 518 -10.36 -9.59 2.28
N LEU A 519 -11.09 -10.45 1.56
CA LEU A 519 -10.83 -10.77 0.17
C LEU A 519 -10.96 -9.54 -0.74
N LEU A 520 -12.01 -8.72 -0.55
CA LEU A 520 -12.21 -7.47 -1.29
C LEU A 520 -11.13 -6.43 -0.97
N SER A 521 -10.70 -6.32 0.29
CA SER A 521 -9.60 -5.44 0.69
C SER A 521 -8.30 -5.81 -0.04
N ARG A 522 -8.00 -7.12 -0.15
CA ARG A 522 -6.86 -7.60 -0.94
C ARG A 522 -7.00 -7.28 -2.43
N VAL A 523 -8.19 -7.46 -3.02
CA VAL A 523 -8.45 -7.09 -4.43
C VAL A 523 -8.26 -5.58 -4.64
N ILE A 524 -8.64 -4.75 -3.67
CA ILE A 524 -8.46 -3.30 -3.77
C ILE A 524 -6.98 -2.94 -3.81
N ASP A 525 -6.20 -3.56 -2.92
CA ASP A 525 -4.76 -3.32 -2.83
C ASP A 525 -3.98 -3.83 -4.06
N GLU A 526 -4.24 -5.06 -4.50
CA GLU A 526 -3.47 -5.73 -5.56
C GLU A 526 -3.95 -5.42 -6.98
N VAL A 527 -5.22 -5.02 -7.16
CA VAL A 527 -5.84 -4.86 -8.48
C VAL A 527 -6.39 -3.46 -8.70
N VAL A 528 -7.26 -2.96 -7.80
CA VAL A 528 -7.96 -1.68 -8.02
C VAL A 528 -7.01 -0.49 -8.01
N ILE A 529 -6.14 -0.39 -7.00
CA ILE A 529 -5.15 0.70 -6.91
C ILE A 529 -4.24 0.68 -8.15
N PRO A 530 -3.56 -0.43 -8.50
CA PRO A 530 -2.75 -0.48 -9.72
C PRO A 530 -3.52 -0.16 -11.00
N ALA A 531 -4.76 -0.64 -11.15
CA ALA A 531 -5.58 -0.37 -12.33
C ALA A 531 -5.88 1.12 -12.52
N VAL A 532 -6.15 1.87 -11.44
CA VAL A 532 -6.37 3.32 -11.54
C VAL A 532 -5.05 4.07 -11.71
N MET A 533 -3.99 3.66 -11.01
CA MET A 533 -2.69 4.34 -11.04
C MET A 533 -1.97 4.22 -12.38
N VAL A 534 -1.99 3.06 -13.03
CA VAL A 534 -1.45 2.88 -14.40
C VAL A 534 -2.19 3.76 -15.43
N ASN A 535 -3.44 4.12 -15.14
CA ASN A 535 -4.31 4.88 -16.04
C ASN A 535 -4.51 6.34 -15.62
N PHE A 536 -3.84 6.80 -14.57
CA PHE A 536 -4.09 8.10 -13.93
C PHE A 536 -3.98 9.29 -14.91
N GLU A 537 -2.96 9.30 -15.76
CA GLU A 537 -2.75 10.39 -16.72
C GLU A 537 -3.81 10.42 -17.84
N VAL A 538 -4.22 9.23 -18.31
CA VAL A 538 -5.11 9.06 -19.47
C VAL A 538 -6.59 9.26 -19.11
N VAL A 539 -6.99 8.95 -17.87
CA VAL A 539 -8.39 9.10 -17.44
C VAL A 539 -8.79 10.57 -17.36
N THR A 540 -9.85 10.93 -18.07
CA THR A 540 -10.44 12.27 -18.12
C THR A 540 -11.79 12.35 -17.40
N SER A 541 -12.43 11.21 -17.12
CA SER A 541 -13.71 11.16 -16.43
C SER A 541 -13.56 11.32 -14.90
N PRO A 542 -14.19 12.34 -14.27
CA PRO A 542 -14.12 12.55 -12.82
C PRO A 542 -14.85 11.45 -12.04
N ASP A 543 -15.81 10.75 -12.65
CA ASP A 543 -16.60 9.70 -12.01
C ASP A 543 -15.78 8.45 -11.66
N VAL A 544 -14.70 8.19 -12.40
CA VAL A 544 -13.74 7.10 -12.10
C VAL A 544 -13.07 7.39 -10.76
N PHE A 545 -12.47 8.57 -10.61
CA PHE A 545 -11.80 8.98 -9.36
C PHE A 545 -12.79 9.12 -8.21
N LYS A 546 -13.97 9.67 -8.45
CA LYS A 546 -15.05 9.75 -7.45
C LYS A 546 -15.42 8.36 -6.93
N THR A 547 -15.50 7.35 -7.79
CA THR A 547 -15.81 5.99 -7.36
C THR A 547 -14.63 5.34 -6.64
N PHE A 548 -13.41 5.51 -7.17
CA PHE A 548 -12.18 4.99 -6.59
C PHE A 548 -11.94 5.51 -5.17
N PHE A 549 -12.00 6.81 -4.94
CA PHE A 549 -11.79 7.35 -3.60
C PHE A 549 -12.92 6.98 -2.64
N LYS A 550 -14.16 6.82 -3.09
CA LYS A 550 -15.23 6.26 -2.24
C LYS A 550 -14.95 4.81 -1.82
N ILE A 551 -14.32 4.00 -2.67
CA ILE A 551 -13.88 2.64 -2.30
C ILE A 551 -12.81 2.73 -1.19
N LEU A 552 -11.80 3.58 -1.37
CA LEU A 552 -10.75 3.75 -0.35
C LEU A 552 -11.30 4.28 0.98
N THR A 553 -12.23 5.25 0.93
CA THR A 553 -12.90 5.77 2.14
C THR A 553 -13.66 4.67 2.87
N ASN A 554 -14.41 3.81 2.16
CA ASN A 554 -15.12 2.68 2.79
C ASN A 554 -14.15 1.71 3.49
N VAL A 555 -13.00 1.45 2.89
CA VAL A 555 -11.97 0.58 3.51
C VAL A 555 -11.39 1.24 4.76
N LEU A 556 -11.08 2.54 4.69
CA LEU A 556 -10.47 3.30 5.80
C LEU A 556 -11.45 3.60 6.96
N SER A 557 -12.76 3.53 6.74
CA SER A 557 -13.75 3.79 7.80
C SER A 557 -13.85 2.68 8.85
N ASP A 558 -13.39 1.45 8.56
CA ASP A 558 -13.44 0.34 9.50
C ASP A 558 -12.32 0.45 10.57
N LYS A 559 -12.66 0.30 11.86
CA LYS A 559 -11.71 0.44 12.98
C LYS A 559 -10.91 -0.86 13.22
N HIS A 560 -9.88 -1.12 12.42
CA HIS A 560 -8.95 -2.25 12.64
C HIS A 560 -7.48 -1.84 12.47
N SER A 561 -6.57 -2.50 13.21
CA SER A 561 -5.11 -2.28 13.14
C SER A 561 -4.49 -2.51 11.76
N VAL A 562 -5.13 -3.32 10.92
CA VAL A 562 -4.77 -3.53 9.51
C VAL A 562 -4.93 -2.24 8.68
N MET A 563 -5.85 -1.35 9.07
CA MET A 563 -6.10 -0.09 8.35
C MET A 563 -4.98 0.92 8.54
N GLN A 564 -4.30 0.93 9.69
CA GLN A 564 -3.14 1.81 9.89
C GLN A 564 -2.02 1.42 8.92
N ARG A 565 -1.72 0.13 8.75
CA ARG A 565 -0.71 -0.33 7.78
C ARG A 565 -1.10 -0.02 6.33
N PHE A 566 -2.38 -0.19 6.00
CA PHE A 566 -2.87 0.16 4.67
C PHE A 566 -2.78 1.67 4.40
N ALA A 567 -3.17 2.51 5.37
CA ALA A 567 -3.03 3.95 5.28
C ALA A 567 -1.56 4.38 5.17
N GLN A 568 -0.64 3.76 5.93
CA GLN A 568 0.80 4.01 5.81
C GLN A 568 1.30 3.70 4.39
N LYS A 569 0.91 2.55 3.82
CA LYS A 569 1.26 2.19 2.44
C LYS A 569 0.76 3.22 1.41
N LEU A 570 -0.46 3.73 1.58
CA LEU A 570 -1.01 4.78 0.71
C LEU A 570 -0.26 6.11 0.90
N ALA A 571 0.18 6.42 2.11
CA ALA A 571 0.98 7.61 2.41
C ALA A 571 2.35 7.54 1.74
N ASP A 572 3.03 6.41 1.87
CA ASP A 572 4.33 6.14 1.22
C ASP A 572 4.21 6.17 -0.33
N ALA A 573 3.02 5.89 -0.86
CA ALA A 573 2.69 5.97 -2.29
C ALA A 573 2.17 7.36 -2.74
N SER A 574 2.39 8.41 -1.97
CA SER A 574 2.09 9.81 -2.35
C SER A 574 0.59 10.15 -2.55
N PHE A 575 -0.32 9.46 -1.85
CA PHE A 575 -1.77 9.69 -2.04
C PHE A 575 -2.24 11.09 -1.62
N VAL A 576 -1.50 11.79 -0.75
CA VAL A 576 -1.75 13.20 -0.44
C VAL A 576 -1.56 14.08 -1.68
N ARG A 577 -0.43 13.94 -2.39
CA ARG A 577 -0.15 14.68 -3.62
C ARG A 577 -1.13 14.31 -4.73
N LEU A 578 -1.53 13.04 -4.81
CA LEU A 578 -2.55 12.57 -5.75
C LEU A 578 -3.88 13.29 -5.55
N CYS A 579 -4.37 13.42 -4.30
CA CYS A 579 -5.59 14.16 -3.98
C CYS A 579 -5.51 15.63 -4.42
N MET A 580 -4.39 16.29 -4.14
CA MET A 580 -4.16 17.70 -4.55
C MET A 580 -4.16 17.85 -6.06
N SER A 581 -3.46 16.96 -6.77
CA SER A 581 -3.41 16.95 -8.25
C SER A 581 -4.80 16.77 -8.86
N LEU A 582 -5.61 15.86 -8.33
CA LEU A 582 -6.98 15.63 -8.80
C LEU A 582 -7.90 16.82 -8.53
N ASN A 583 -7.76 17.44 -7.37
CA ASN A 583 -8.48 18.67 -7.05
C ASN A 583 -8.13 19.79 -8.04
N GLY A 584 -6.83 19.96 -8.35
CA GLY A 584 -6.37 20.91 -9.36
C GLY A 584 -6.89 20.63 -10.77
N ARG A 585 -6.95 19.35 -11.16
CA ARG A 585 -7.36 18.91 -12.50
C ARG A 585 -8.88 18.99 -12.71
N PHE A 586 -9.70 18.67 -11.70
CA PHE A 586 -11.13 18.44 -11.89
C PHE A 586 -12.07 19.28 -11.02
N CYS A 587 -11.61 19.89 -9.93
CA CYS A 587 -12.48 20.53 -8.93
C CYS A 587 -12.35 22.07 -8.88
N ARG A 588 -11.41 22.66 -9.61
CA ARG A 588 -11.23 24.13 -9.66
C ARG A 588 -12.51 24.83 -10.15
N GLY A 589 -12.87 25.93 -9.49
CA GLY A 589 -14.07 26.71 -9.85
C GLY A 589 -15.41 26.00 -9.61
N ASN A 590 -15.44 25.00 -8.72
CA ASN A 590 -16.63 24.20 -8.39
C ASN A 590 -17.17 23.36 -9.56
N SER A 591 -16.33 23.02 -10.53
CA SER A 591 -16.67 22.19 -11.70
C SER A 591 -17.21 20.80 -11.32
N ASN A 592 -16.68 20.19 -10.26
CA ASN A 592 -17.10 18.87 -9.77
C ASN A 592 -17.17 18.83 -8.23
N ALA A 593 -18.22 19.42 -7.66
CA ALA A 593 -18.46 19.48 -6.21
C ALA A 593 -18.51 18.09 -5.54
N ASP A 594 -19.06 17.09 -6.23
CA ASP A 594 -19.17 15.72 -5.73
C ASP A 594 -17.80 15.06 -5.53
N LEU A 595 -16.88 15.23 -6.47
CA LEU A 595 -15.53 14.67 -6.37
C LEU A 595 -14.76 15.36 -5.24
N PHE A 596 -14.89 16.68 -5.12
CA PHE A 596 -14.28 17.44 -4.04
C PHE A 596 -14.69 16.90 -2.66
N LYS A 597 -15.99 16.72 -2.43
CA LYS A 597 -16.52 16.14 -1.18
C LYS A 597 -15.91 14.77 -0.88
N VAL A 598 -15.74 13.92 -1.90
CA VAL A 598 -15.15 12.59 -1.74
C VAL A 598 -13.66 12.66 -1.40
N LEU A 599 -12.90 13.54 -2.04
CA LEU A 599 -11.47 13.72 -1.74
C LEU A 599 -11.27 14.22 -0.30
N VAL A 600 -12.08 15.18 0.14
CA VAL A 600 -12.04 15.70 1.52
C VAL A 600 -12.42 14.61 2.53
N MET A 601 -13.46 13.83 2.24
CA MET A 601 -13.85 12.69 3.09
C MET A 601 -12.75 11.63 3.15
N PHE A 602 -12.11 11.29 2.03
CA PHE A 602 -10.95 10.40 2.04
C PHE A 602 -9.83 10.95 2.93
N LEU A 603 -9.43 12.21 2.75
CA LEU A 603 -8.38 12.84 3.57
C LEU A 603 -8.71 12.79 5.06
N LYS A 604 -9.97 13.07 5.44
CA LYS A 604 -10.44 12.97 6.83
C LYS A 604 -10.20 11.58 7.44
N TYR A 605 -10.65 10.51 6.78
CA TYR A 605 -10.45 9.15 7.29
C TYR A 605 -8.98 8.73 7.21
N PHE A 606 -8.27 9.17 6.16
CA PHE A 606 -6.86 8.89 5.96
C PHE A 606 -5.97 9.49 7.05
N THR A 607 -6.15 10.76 7.40
CA THR A 607 -5.41 11.42 8.48
C THR A 607 -5.74 10.81 9.84
N ARG A 608 -7.00 10.42 10.05
CA ARG A 608 -7.44 9.70 11.26
C ARG A 608 -6.74 8.35 11.41
N SER A 609 -6.66 7.55 10.33
CA SER A 609 -6.01 6.23 10.37
C SER A 609 -4.50 6.30 10.61
N LEU A 610 -3.86 7.43 10.31
CA LEU A 610 -2.42 7.65 10.51
C LEU A 610 -2.07 8.29 11.86
N SER A 611 -3.04 8.88 12.56
CA SER A 611 -2.80 9.58 13.82
C SER A 611 -2.73 8.59 14.99
N GLU A 612 -1.63 8.62 15.75
CA GLU A 612 -1.43 7.77 16.94
C GLU A 612 -2.16 8.30 18.21
N ASP A 613 -2.59 9.57 18.20
CA ASP A 613 -3.12 10.26 19.38
C ASP A 613 -4.66 10.16 19.51
N SER A 614 -5.13 9.83 20.70
CA SER A 614 -6.54 9.57 21.06
C SER A 614 -7.48 10.79 21.05
N ASN A 615 -7.02 12.00 20.71
CA ASN A 615 -7.85 13.22 20.69
C ASN A 615 -8.48 13.46 19.30
N GLU A 616 -9.30 12.48 18.88
CA GLU A 616 -9.81 12.28 17.52
C GLU A 616 -10.82 13.34 17.02
N ALA A 617 -11.49 14.09 17.89
CA ALA A 617 -12.69 14.87 17.52
C ALA A 617 -12.41 16.24 16.88
N THR A 618 -11.21 16.81 17.04
CA THR A 618 -10.95 18.21 16.63
C THR A 618 -10.41 18.34 15.22
N SER A 619 -9.62 17.38 14.71
CA SER A 619 -9.14 17.40 13.32
C SER A 619 -10.27 17.15 12.31
N ASP A 620 -11.23 16.28 12.66
CA ASP A 620 -12.40 15.94 11.85
C ASP A 620 -13.26 17.16 11.45
N LEU A 621 -13.35 18.15 12.35
CA LEU A 621 -14.14 19.38 12.13
C LEU A 621 -13.55 20.31 11.06
N PHE A 622 -12.23 20.27 10.82
CA PHE A 622 -11.60 21.10 9.78
C PHE A 622 -11.91 20.56 8.40
N TYR A 623 -11.84 19.24 8.22
CA TYR A 623 -12.19 18.60 6.96
C TYR A 623 -13.68 18.76 6.64
N GLU A 624 -14.58 18.73 7.63
CA GLU A 624 -16.02 18.98 7.40
C GLU A 624 -16.35 20.40 6.94
N ARG A 625 -15.56 21.39 7.38
CA ARG A 625 -15.74 22.81 7.07
C ARG A 625 -14.89 23.28 5.88
N LEU A 626 -14.10 22.39 5.29
CA LEU A 626 -13.17 22.72 4.23
C LEU A 626 -13.92 23.08 2.94
N SER A 627 -13.77 24.33 2.49
CA SER A 627 -14.40 24.84 1.26
C SER A 627 -13.50 24.73 0.04
N THR A 628 -12.17 24.70 0.24
CA THR A 628 -11.15 24.62 -0.82
C THR A 628 -9.98 23.77 -0.37
N LEU A 629 -9.39 23.00 -1.29
CA LEU A 629 -8.19 22.20 -1.07
C LEU A 629 -7.08 22.76 -1.97
N PRO A 630 -5.81 22.81 -1.53
CA PRO A 630 -4.71 23.20 -2.40
C PRO A 630 -4.51 22.20 -3.54
N SER A 631 -4.19 22.71 -4.73
CA SER A 631 -3.99 21.94 -5.97
C SER A 631 -2.54 21.46 -6.15
N CYS A 632 -1.59 22.20 -5.58
CA CYS A 632 -0.16 21.92 -5.65
C CYS A 632 0.57 22.51 -4.42
N GLY A 633 1.85 22.19 -4.26
CA GLY A 633 2.67 22.74 -3.18
C GLY A 633 2.77 24.26 -3.21
N ASP A 634 2.82 24.89 -4.40
CA ASP A 634 2.91 26.36 -4.50
C ASP A 634 1.67 27.06 -3.94
N GLU A 635 0.48 26.48 -4.15
CA GLU A 635 -0.76 26.99 -3.53
C GLU A 635 -0.71 26.89 -2.00
N VAL A 636 -0.08 25.84 -1.45
CA VAL A 636 0.13 25.73 0.01
C VAL A 636 0.97 26.91 0.53
N VAL A 637 2.04 27.28 -0.17
CA VAL A 637 2.86 28.45 0.19
C VAL A 637 2.04 29.74 0.12
N ILE A 638 1.23 29.90 -0.95
CA ILE A 638 0.36 31.08 -1.10
C ILE A 638 -0.62 31.18 0.07
N TYR A 639 -1.32 30.10 0.42
CA TYR A 639 -2.26 30.11 1.55
C TYR A 639 -1.57 30.40 2.88
N LEU A 640 -0.38 29.84 3.13
CA LEU A 640 0.38 30.09 4.36
C LEU A 640 0.95 31.52 4.43
N SER A 641 1.18 32.17 3.29
CA SER A 641 1.67 33.55 3.19
C SER A 641 0.59 34.63 3.39
N GLN A 642 -0.67 34.24 3.56
CA GLN A 642 -1.80 35.16 3.77
C GLN A 642 -2.13 35.29 5.26
N CYS A 643 -2.52 36.49 5.69
CA CYS A 643 -2.95 36.72 7.08
C CYS A 643 -4.44 36.40 7.24
N SER A 644 -4.79 35.47 8.14
CA SER A 644 -6.19 35.15 8.50
C SER A 644 -6.67 35.87 9.77
N SER A 645 -5.76 36.56 10.47
CA SER A 645 -6.01 37.31 11.71
C SER A 645 -6.49 38.74 11.44
N SER A 646 -7.24 39.31 12.39
CA SER A 646 -7.59 40.74 12.39
C SER A 646 -6.35 41.63 12.60
N GLN A 647 -6.48 42.94 12.32
CA GLN A 647 -5.37 43.92 12.45
C GLN A 647 -4.76 43.95 13.86
N ASP A 648 -5.54 43.60 14.89
CA ASP A 648 -5.11 43.52 16.29
C ASP A 648 -4.56 42.13 16.70
N ALA A 649 -4.52 41.17 15.77
CA ALA A 649 -4.09 39.77 15.97
C ALA A 649 -4.80 39.01 17.12
N SER A 650 -5.96 39.50 17.57
CA SER A 650 -6.71 38.96 18.70
C SER A 650 -7.82 37.98 18.29
N THR A 651 -8.27 38.04 17.03
CA THR A 651 -9.40 37.26 16.50
C THR A 651 -9.16 36.80 15.07
N ILE A 652 -9.76 35.66 14.69
CA ILE A 652 -9.71 35.13 13.31
C ILE A 652 -10.71 35.91 12.45
N ALA A 653 -10.21 36.67 11.47
CA ALA A 653 -11.03 37.46 10.54
C ALA A 653 -11.60 36.61 9.42
N ASP A 654 -10.79 35.71 8.83
CA ASP A 654 -11.23 34.77 7.80
C ASP A 654 -11.15 33.32 8.31
N LYS A 655 -12.31 32.79 8.73
CA LYS A 655 -12.44 31.43 9.23
C LYS A 655 -12.20 30.36 8.15
N ASN A 656 -12.52 30.66 6.90
CA ASN A 656 -12.34 29.72 5.80
C ASN A 656 -10.86 29.59 5.46
N LEU A 657 -10.15 30.72 5.31
CA LEU A 657 -8.71 30.73 5.09
C LEU A 657 -7.96 30.02 6.24
N MET A 658 -8.33 30.31 7.49
CA MET A 658 -7.73 29.65 8.65
C MET A 658 -7.94 28.13 8.63
N THR A 659 -9.11 27.66 8.19
CA THR A 659 -9.41 26.22 8.06
C THR A 659 -8.54 25.57 6.99
N VAL A 660 -8.36 26.23 5.83
CA VAL A 660 -7.46 25.77 4.75
C VAL A 660 -6.00 25.75 5.23
N GLN A 661 -5.54 26.77 5.95
CA GLN A 661 -4.19 26.85 6.52
C GLN A 661 -3.93 25.72 7.52
N CYS A 662 -4.91 25.41 8.39
CA CYS A 662 -4.80 24.28 9.32
C CYS A 662 -4.65 22.93 8.59
N VAL A 663 -5.48 22.68 7.57
CA VAL A 663 -5.37 21.46 6.75
C VAL A 663 -4.04 21.42 6.00
N CYS A 664 -3.53 22.55 5.50
CA CYS A 664 -2.22 22.61 4.87
C CYS A 664 -1.09 22.17 5.81
N ILE A 665 -1.09 22.63 7.06
CA ILE A 665 -0.10 22.24 8.07
C ILE A 665 -0.18 20.73 8.35
N ASP A 666 -1.39 20.18 8.45
CA ASP A 666 -1.60 18.73 8.65
C ASP A 666 -1.07 17.92 7.46
N LEU A 667 -1.39 18.32 6.22
CA LEU A 667 -0.93 17.63 5.02
C LEU A 667 0.60 17.73 4.85
N LEU A 668 1.21 18.87 5.19
CA LEU A 668 2.67 19.04 5.16
C LEU A 668 3.34 18.06 6.13
N LYS A 669 2.84 17.94 7.36
CA LYS A 669 3.36 16.98 8.34
C LYS A 669 3.26 15.55 7.82
N LEU A 670 2.09 15.13 7.36
CA LEU A 670 1.87 13.76 6.88
C LEU A 670 2.76 13.43 5.68
N SER A 671 2.89 14.37 4.74
CA SER A 671 3.73 14.20 3.56
C SER A 671 5.22 14.03 3.92
N LEU A 672 5.71 14.81 4.90
CA LEU A 672 7.10 14.75 5.34
C LEU A 672 7.39 13.49 6.17
N LEU A 673 6.45 13.05 7.00
CA LEU A 673 6.58 11.85 7.83
C LEU A 673 6.74 10.58 6.97
N HIS A 674 6.01 10.50 5.86
CA HIS A 674 5.97 9.36 4.95
C HIS A 674 6.94 9.47 3.75
N GLY A 675 7.92 10.38 3.82
CA GLY A 675 9.00 10.46 2.84
C GLY A 675 8.62 11.06 1.48
N ASP A 676 7.47 11.74 1.40
CA ASP A 676 7.00 12.40 0.18
C ASP A 676 6.73 13.90 0.39
N PRO A 677 7.75 14.74 0.63
CA PRO A 677 7.56 16.14 0.97
C PRO A 677 6.83 16.90 -0.16
N LEU A 678 5.72 17.58 0.17
CA LEU A 678 4.99 18.43 -0.79
C LEU A 678 5.82 19.66 -1.23
N LEU A 679 6.75 20.10 -0.39
CA LEU A 679 7.61 21.26 -0.60
C LEU A 679 9.06 20.92 -0.25
N PRO A 680 10.06 21.48 -0.96
CA PRO A 680 11.44 21.42 -0.52
C PRO A 680 11.60 22.02 0.89
N GLU A 681 12.49 21.44 1.71
CA GLU A 681 12.68 21.84 3.12
C GLU A 681 12.89 23.36 3.29
N LYS A 682 13.66 23.99 2.39
CA LYS A 682 13.89 25.44 2.40
C LYS A 682 12.61 26.26 2.16
N ALA A 683 11.79 25.84 1.20
CA ALA A 683 10.53 26.52 0.87
C ALA A 683 9.50 26.32 1.97
N MET A 684 9.46 25.12 2.56
CA MET A 684 8.63 24.80 3.72
C MET A 684 9.02 25.66 4.93
N LEU A 685 10.30 25.77 5.27
CA LEU A 685 10.76 26.62 6.38
C LEU A 685 10.40 28.09 6.16
N SER A 686 10.57 28.61 4.95
CA SER A 686 10.18 29.98 4.60
C SER A 686 8.66 30.21 4.69
N ALA A 687 7.84 29.24 4.29
CA ALA A 687 6.39 29.33 4.37
C ALA A 687 5.89 29.30 5.83
N LEU A 688 6.50 28.44 6.67
CA LEU A 688 6.19 28.36 8.10
C LEU A 688 6.62 29.63 8.84
N ASP A 689 7.80 30.19 8.51
CA ASP A 689 8.28 31.46 9.07
C ASP A 689 7.32 32.62 8.73
N THR A 690 6.90 32.71 7.46
CA THR A 690 5.92 33.70 7.01
C THR A 690 4.58 33.52 7.74
N PHE A 691 4.11 32.28 7.89
CA PHE A 691 2.86 32.00 8.60
C PHE A 691 2.93 32.41 10.08
N ILE A 692 3.99 32.04 10.80
CA ILE A 692 4.15 32.35 12.23
C ILE A 692 4.28 33.86 12.46
N THR A 693 5.02 34.56 11.60
CA THR A 693 5.21 36.02 11.72
C THR A 693 3.91 36.80 11.49
N LEU A 694 3.04 36.32 10.60
CA LEU A 694 1.69 36.86 10.38
C LEU A 694 0.71 36.51 11.51
N HIS A 695 0.86 35.36 12.18
CA HIS A 695 -0.04 34.86 13.22
C HIS A 695 0.64 34.85 14.60
N ARG A 696 0.91 36.04 15.15
CA ARG A 696 1.61 36.20 16.45
C ARG A 696 0.91 35.52 17.63
N ASN A 697 -0.42 35.43 17.60
CA ASN A 697 -1.21 34.80 18.66
C ASN A 697 -1.53 33.33 18.31
N LEU A 698 -0.57 32.44 18.56
CA LEU A 698 -0.69 31.01 18.29
C LEU A 698 -1.74 30.30 19.19
N SER A 699 -2.26 30.96 20.23
CA SER A 699 -3.33 30.39 21.07
C SER A 699 -4.67 30.23 20.31
N LEU A 700 -4.82 30.94 19.19
CA LEU A 700 -5.99 30.84 18.31
C LEU A 700 -5.96 29.55 17.46
N LEU A 701 -4.82 28.88 17.36
CA LEU A 701 -4.69 27.63 16.63
C LEU A 701 -5.19 26.44 17.46
N PRO A 702 -5.86 25.46 16.83
CA PRO A 702 -6.21 24.22 17.49
C PRO A 702 -4.96 23.46 17.93
N ARG A 703 -5.01 22.82 19.10
CA ARG A 703 -3.86 22.11 19.70
C ARG A 703 -3.21 21.05 18.77
N PRO A 704 -3.95 20.21 18.01
CA PRO A 704 -3.32 19.25 17.09
C PRO A 704 -2.55 19.92 15.96
N ILE A 705 -3.09 21.01 15.39
CA ILE A 705 -2.45 21.77 14.32
C ILE A 705 -1.18 22.45 14.85
N LEU A 706 -1.25 23.01 16.05
CA LEU A 706 -0.11 23.63 16.71
C LEU A 706 1.02 22.62 17.00
N LYS A 707 0.66 21.42 17.47
CA LYS A 707 1.60 20.29 17.60
C LYS A 707 2.27 19.96 16.27
N ASN A 708 1.49 19.93 15.17
CA ASN A 708 2.00 19.66 13.83
C ASN A 708 2.90 20.78 13.30
N LEU A 709 2.54 22.03 13.56
CA LEU A 709 3.32 23.23 13.22
C LEU A 709 4.68 23.22 13.92
N LEU A 710 4.70 22.96 15.23
CA LEU A 710 5.93 22.89 16.03
C LEU A 710 6.83 21.74 15.59
N TRP A 711 6.25 20.57 15.31
CA TRP A 711 6.99 19.43 14.79
C TRP A 711 7.65 19.75 13.44
N LEU A 712 6.90 20.34 12.50
CA LEU A 712 7.40 20.74 11.20
C LEU A 712 8.52 21.79 11.32
N PHE A 713 8.32 22.83 12.14
CA PHE A 713 9.30 23.89 12.34
C PHE A 713 10.59 23.36 12.96
N ALA A 714 10.49 22.54 14.01
CA ALA A 714 11.65 21.90 14.65
C ALA A 714 12.44 21.03 13.67
N ARG A 715 11.77 20.20 12.87
CA ARG A 715 12.46 19.35 11.89
C ARG A 715 13.16 20.15 10.79
N CYS A 716 12.47 21.14 10.21
CA CYS A 716 13.00 21.93 9.10
C CYS A 716 14.15 22.86 9.52
N SER A 717 14.10 23.42 10.73
CA SER A 717 15.13 24.31 11.24
C SER A 717 16.47 23.61 11.51
N PHE A 718 16.47 22.32 11.87
CA PHE A 718 17.69 21.56 12.16
C PHE A 718 18.35 20.94 10.93
N LEU A 719 17.57 20.50 9.95
CA LEU A 719 18.10 19.91 8.72
C LEU A 719 18.81 20.97 7.85
N HIS A 720 18.36 22.22 7.91
CA HIS A 720 18.94 23.32 7.14
C HIS A 720 20.11 23.99 7.91
N LYS A 721 21.35 23.51 7.69
CA LYS A 721 22.59 24.02 8.35
C LYS A 721 22.86 25.52 8.20
N ALA A 722 22.32 26.16 7.15
CA ALA A 722 22.37 27.61 6.99
C ALA A 722 21.10 28.19 7.62
N ARG A 723 21.20 28.72 8.84
CA ARG A 723 20.12 29.50 9.47
C ARG A 723 20.01 30.86 8.78
N PRO A 724 19.01 31.16 7.92
CA PRO A 724 18.63 32.55 7.70
C PRO A 724 18.16 33.16 9.04
N SER A 725 18.08 34.48 9.13
CA SER A 725 17.65 35.20 10.35
C SER A 725 16.18 34.90 10.72
N LEU A 726 15.90 33.73 11.28
CA LEU A 726 14.59 33.24 11.73
C LEU A 726 14.22 33.74 13.14
N THR A 727 14.91 34.77 13.62
CA THR A 727 14.83 35.25 15.01
C THR A 727 13.42 35.67 15.42
N THR A 728 12.59 36.12 14.48
CA THR A 728 11.24 36.61 14.79
C THR A 728 10.24 35.47 14.99
N SER A 729 10.26 34.42 14.18
CA SER A 729 9.37 33.26 14.37
C SER A 729 9.80 32.44 15.58
N GLU A 730 11.11 32.25 15.78
CA GLU A 730 11.67 31.57 16.95
C GLU A 730 11.27 32.27 18.25
N THR A 731 11.35 33.60 18.32
CA THR A 731 10.94 34.37 19.53
C THR A 731 9.43 34.31 19.78
N ILE A 732 8.59 34.31 18.74
CA ILE A 732 7.14 34.11 18.88
C ILE A 732 6.84 32.71 19.43
N LEU A 733 7.46 31.67 18.86
CA LEU A 733 7.29 30.28 19.34
C LEU A 733 7.79 30.11 20.77
N GLU A 734 8.95 30.65 21.09
CA GLU A 734 9.52 30.65 22.43
C GLU A 734 8.58 31.33 23.43
N SER A 735 8.11 32.54 23.12
CA SER A 735 7.20 33.29 24.01
C SER A 735 5.88 32.57 24.25
N TYR A 736 5.33 31.91 23.23
CA TYR A 736 4.11 31.13 23.35
C TYR A 736 4.32 29.87 24.21
N VAL A 737 5.38 29.09 23.94
CA VAL A 737 5.62 27.84 24.67
C VAL A 737 5.95 28.13 26.14
N LEU A 738 6.71 29.19 26.44
CA LEU A 738 6.98 29.63 27.81
C LEU A 738 5.71 30.06 28.58
N ALA A 739 4.67 30.50 27.89
CA ALA A 739 3.39 30.86 28.50
C ALA A 739 2.51 29.65 28.87
N LEU A 740 2.86 28.44 28.41
CA LEU A 740 2.08 27.23 28.67
C LEU A 740 2.32 26.68 30.08
N LYS A 741 1.30 26.00 30.63
CA LYS A 741 1.47 25.15 31.82
C LYS A 741 2.10 23.80 31.45
N LYS A 742 2.67 23.10 32.44
CA LYS A 742 3.24 21.74 32.24
C LYS A 742 2.23 20.78 31.59
N ASP A 743 0.99 20.72 32.06
CA ASP A 743 -0.04 19.85 31.49
C ASP A 743 -0.44 20.23 30.06
N GLU A 744 -0.30 21.50 29.70
CA GLU A 744 -0.59 21.99 28.34
C GLU A 744 0.56 21.67 27.39
N PHE A 745 1.80 21.72 27.87
CA PHE A 745 2.97 21.26 27.14
C PHE A 745 2.89 19.76 26.80
N LEU A 746 2.43 18.92 27.73
CA LEU A 746 2.21 17.48 27.48
C LEU A 746 1.30 17.22 26.27
N ASN A 747 0.29 18.07 26.05
CA ASN A 747 -0.64 17.94 24.93
C ASN A 747 -0.03 18.35 23.57
N ILE A 748 1.06 19.11 23.59
CA ILE A 748 1.74 19.64 22.39
C ILE A 748 3.03 18.85 22.09
N TYR A 749 3.54 18.11 23.09
CA TYR A 749 4.71 17.27 22.95
C TYR A 749 4.59 16.28 21.77
N SER A 750 5.63 16.23 20.95
CA SER A 750 5.77 15.28 19.83
C SER A 750 7.02 14.42 20.05
N HIS A 751 6.87 13.09 19.94
CA HIS A 751 7.97 12.15 20.09
C HIS A 751 8.83 12.11 18.83
N ASP A 752 9.72 13.10 18.67
CA ASP A 752 10.69 13.18 17.57
C ASP A 752 12.02 13.76 18.06
N GLU A 753 13.13 13.22 17.56
CA GLU A 753 14.48 13.63 17.96
C GLU A 753 14.73 15.12 17.67
N PHE A 754 14.25 15.61 16.53
CA PHE A 754 14.40 17.02 16.13
C PHE A 754 13.60 17.97 17.03
N PHE A 755 12.45 17.54 17.52
CA PHE A 755 11.67 18.33 18.48
C PHE A 755 12.43 18.46 19.81
N LEU A 756 13.02 17.37 20.30
CA LEU A 756 13.85 17.39 21.50
C LEU A 756 15.08 18.30 21.33
N LYS A 757 15.78 18.19 20.18
CA LYS A 757 16.92 19.04 19.85
C LYS A 757 16.52 20.52 19.78
N TRP A 758 15.34 20.83 19.25
CA TRP A 758 14.81 22.19 19.20
C TRP A 758 14.56 22.78 20.58
N VAL A 759 13.90 22.06 21.48
CA VAL A 759 13.66 22.51 22.87
C VAL A 759 14.97 22.90 23.57
N PHE A 760 16.04 22.12 23.36
CA PHE A 760 17.34 22.37 23.97
C PHE A 760 18.23 23.35 23.22
N SER A 761 17.88 23.74 21.99
CA SER A 761 18.58 24.81 21.28
C SER A 761 18.21 26.22 21.75
N ILE A 762 17.10 26.33 22.49
CA ILE A 762 16.62 27.57 23.10
C ILE A 762 16.75 27.41 24.62
N ASP A 763 17.70 28.12 25.23
CA ASP A 763 18.07 27.98 26.64
C ASP A 763 16.87 28.12 27.61
N ASN A 764 15.94 29.04 27.34
CA ASN A 764 14.79 29.27 28.20
C ASN A 764 13.78 28.11 28.14
N LEU A 765 13.56 27.54 26.95
CA LEU A 765 12.69 26.36 26.78
C LEU A 765 13.31 25.12 27.42
N GLY A 766 14.61 24.93 27.23
CA GLY A 766 15.35 23.84 27.86
C GLY A 766 15.25 23.89 29.39
N LYS A 767 15.35 25.07 30.01
CA LYS A 767 15.20 25.23 31.47
C LYS A 767 13.78 24.97 31.97
N ALA A 768 12.76 25.40 31.22
CA ALA A 768 11.36 25.30 31.66
C ALA A 768 10.75 23.90 31.44
N PHE A 769 11.01 23.29 30.28
CA PHE A 769 10.35 22.04 29.85
C PHE A 769 11.32 20.92 29.48
N GLY A 770 12.63 21.17 29.38
CA GLY A 770 13.61 20.18 28.95
C GLY A 770 13.63 18.90 29.80
N GLN A 771 13.46 19.02 31.12
CA GLN A 771 13.35 17.85 32.02
C GLN A 771 12.12 17.00 31.67
N CYS A 772 10.95 17.62 31.51
CA CYS A 772 9.70 16.93 31.21
C CYS A 772 9.73 16.30 29.80
N ALA A 773 10.32 16.97 28.82
CA ALA A 773 10.48 16.43 27.47
C ALA A 773 11.39 15.19 27.45
N LEU A 774 12.50 15.21 28.22
CA LEU A 774 13.40 14.05 28.35
C LEU A 774 12.73 12.88 29.09
N GLU A 775 11.97 13.14 30.16
CA GLU A 775 11.21 12.12 30.89
C GLU A 775 10.26 11.35 29.95
N LEU A 776 9.47 12.08 29.14
CA LEU A 776 8.53 11.48 28.18
C LEU A 776 9.23 10.70 27.07
N TRP A 777 10.33 11.26 26.54
CA TRP A 777 11.09 10.62 25.48
C TRP A 777 11.69 9.30 25.95
N ILE A 778 12.33 9.28 27.12
CA ILE A 778 12.96 8.08 27.68
C ILE A 778 11.90 7.04 28.07
N ALA A 779 10.78 7.43 28.69
CA ALA A 779 9.72 6.50 29.06
C ALA A 779 9.14 5.75 27.85
N ARG A 780 8.97 6.44 26.71
CA ARG A 780 8.52 5.80 25.47
C ARG A 780 9.57 4.89 24.85
N GLU A 781 10.86 5.22 24.94
CA GLU A 781 11.92 4.32 24.45
C GLU A 781 12.13 3.08 25.35
N VAL A 782 11.91 3.21 26.67
CA VAL A 782 11.91 2.05 27.59
C VAL A 782 10.80 1.07 27.23
N SER A 783 9.61 1.55 26.86
CA SER A 783 8.51 0.68 26.40
C SER A 783 8.71 0.09 25.00
N SER A 784 9.55 0.69 24.14
CA SER A 784 9.77 0.24 22.75
C SER A 784 10.85 -0.85 22.60
N GLN A 785 11.66 -1.10 23.64
CA GLN A 785 12.81 -2.03 23.64
C GLN A 785 13.84 -1.79 22.51
N THR A 786 13.87 -0.60 21.91
CA THR A 786 14.83 -0.29 20.84
C THR A 786 16.19 0.15 21.41
N LYS A 787 17.29 -0.14 20.69
CA LYS A 787 18.61 0.38 21.05
C LYS A 787 18.60 1.89 20.88
N ILE A 788 18.62 2.61 22.00
CA ILE A 788 18.64 4.07 21.99
C ILE A 788 20.01 4.56 21.47
N GLU A 789 20.04 5.10 20.26
CA GLU A 789 21.15 5.87 19.72
C GLU A 789 20.90 7.36 19.98
N ILE A 790 21.18 7.84 21.19
CA ILE A 790 21.21 9.29 21.43
C ILE A 790 22.43 9.86 20.74
N ASP A 791 22.25 10.93 19.96
CA ASP A 791 23.35 11.77 19.49
C ASP A 791 24.03 12.48 20.68
N TRP A 792 25.02 11.82 21.26
CA TRP A 792 25.84 12.33 22.36
C TRP A 792 26.56 13.63 22.03
N GLY A 793 26.81 13.91 20.74
CA GLY A 793 27.39 15.16 20.29
C GLY A 793 26.52 16.36 20.68
N PHE A 794 25.20 16.21 20.54
CA PHE A 794 24.24 17.24 20.94
C PHE A 794 24.20 17.45 22.46
N MET A 795 24.08 16.35 23.23
CA MET A 795 24.03 16.41 24.70
C MET A 795 25.30 17.01 25.31
N ARG A 796 26.46 16.81 24.68
CA ARG A 796 27.73 17.43 25.07
C ARG A 796 27.74 18.95 24.85
N SER A 797 27.05 19.42 23.80
CA SER A 797 27.07 20.83 23.39
C SER A 797 26.17 21.73 24.25
N SER A 798 25.13 21.16 24.88
CA SER A 798 24.17 21.91 25.70
C SER A 798 24.30 21.55 27.18
N ARG A 799 24.78 22.51 28.00
CA ARG A 799 24.83 22.35 29.46
C ARG A 799 23.44 22.10 30.05
N VAL A 800 22.41 22.77 29.54
CA VAL A 800 21.02 22.62 29.99
C VAL A 800 20.53 21.19 29.74
N ALA A 801 20.76 20.64 28.54
CA ALA A 801 20.36 19.28 28.21
C ALA A 801 21.01 18.24 29.14
N PHE A 802 22.30 18.38 29.41
CA PHE A 802 23.02 17.51 30.34
C PHE A 802 22.49 17.62 31.78
N THR A 803 22.25 18.85 32.27
CA THR A 803 21.70 19.05 33.63
C THR A 803 20.27 18.51 33.75
N CYS A 804 19.45 18.63 32.70
CA CYS A 804 18.11 18.05 32.70
C CYS A 804 18.18 16.52 32.70
N LEU A 805 19.06 15.90 31.91
CA LEU A 805 19.27 14.45 31.92
C LEU A 805 19.64 13.93 33.32
N LEU A 806 20.53 14.65 34.02
CA LEU A 806 20.90 14.31 35.40
C LEU A 806 19.76 14.57 36.40
N ALA A 807 18.89 15.54 36.15
CA ALA A 807 17.70 15.79 36.98
C ALA A 807 16.67 14.66 36.85
N VAL A 808 16.51 14.09 35.64
CA VAL A 808 15.59 12.96 35.39
C VAL A 808 15.95 11.73 36.23
N LEU A 809 17.23 11.50 36.51
CA LEU A 809 17.70 10.41 37.39
C LEU A 809 17.09 10.43 38.80
N PHE A 810 16.65 11.60 39.29
CA PHE A 810 16.08 11.75 40.63
C PHE A 810 14.55 11.82 40.64
N SER A 811 13.91 12.01 39.48
CA SER A 811 12.46 12.23 39.37
C SER A 811 11.67 11.04 38.80
N SER A 812 12.34 10.03 38.23
CA SER A 812 11.69 8.99 37.42
C SER A 812 11.84 7.56 37.97
N ASP A 813 11.02 6.65 37.45
CA ASP A 813 10.94 5.24 37.89
C ASP A 813 12.29 4.50 37.79
N SER A 814 12.42 3.40 38.54
CA SER A 814 13.65 2.59 38.60
C SER A 814 14.16 2.18 37.20
N GLU A 815 13.28 1.89 36.25
CA GLU A 815 13.62 1.47 34.88
C GLU A 815 14.15 2.63 34.02
N THR A 816 13.53 3.80 34.10
CA THR A 816 13.96 5.04 33.42
C THR A 816 15.34 5.48 33.91
N SER A 817 15.54 5.40 35.22
CA SER A 817 16.83 5.63 35.86
C SER A 817 17.89 4.63 35.38
N CYS A 818 17.55 3.34 35.27
CA CYS A 818 18.47 2.34 34.71
C CYS A 818 18.90 2.65 33.28
N MET A 819 17.96 3.10 32.45
CA MET A 819 18.25 3.42 31.06
C MET A 819 19.18 4.63 30.94
N ILE A 820 18.99 5.67 31.75
CA ILE A 820 19.87 6.86 31.76
C ILE A 820 21.29 6.48 32.18
N VAL A 821 21.45 5.63 33.20
CA VAL A 821 22.78 5.16 33.62
C VAL A 821 23.44 4.33 32.52
N HIS A 822 22.69 3.49 31.81
CA HIS A 822 23.20 2.71 30.68
C HIS A 822 23.65 3.61 29.52
N ILE A 823 22.82 4.62 29.19
CA ILE A 823 23.09 5.66 28.21
C ILE A 823 24.41 6.37 28.57
N VAL A 824 24.54 6.94 29.78
CA VAL A 824 25.77 7.63 30.23
C VAL A 824 26.99 6.71 30.22
N HIS A 825 26.82 5.44 30.59
CA HIS A 825 27.87 4.43 30.55
C HIS A 825 28.39 4.17 29.13
N LEU A 826 27.49 4.04 28.14
CA LEU A 826 27.87 3.89 26.73
C LEU A 826 28.65 5.12 26.23
N ALA A 827 28.21 6.33 26.58
CA ALA A 827 28.89 7.57 26.18
C ALA A 827 30.36 7.60 26.63
N LEU A 828 30.60 7.25 27.89
CA LEU A 828 31.93 7.26 28.50
C LEU A 828 32.87 6.20 27.88
N ARG A 829 32.32 5.06 27.44
CA ARG A 829 33.09 3.97 26.85
C ARG A 829 33.56 4.27 25.42
N HIS A 830 32.84 5.13 24.69
CA HIS A 830 33.19 5.53 23.32
C HIS A 830 34.26 6.64 23.23
N GLY A 831 34.93 6.98 24.33
CA GLY A 831 36.15 7.80 24.32
C GLY A 831 35.94 9.31 24.17
N SER A 832 34.76 9.84 24.50
CA SER A 832 34.53 11.28 24.50
C SER A 832 35.02 11.93 25.79
N ASP A 833 36.10 12.71 25.72
CA ASP A 833 36.55 13.57 26.82
C ASP A 833 35.45 14.57 27.21
N LEU A 834 34.72 14.29 28.30
CA LEU A 834 33.78 15.24 28.89
C LEU A 834 34.56 16.38 29.55
N PRO A 835 34.16 17.65 29.38
CA PRO A 835 34.79 18.76 30.10
C PRO A 835 34.72 18.54 31.61
N GLY A 836 35.80 18.86 32.34
CA GLY A 836 35.94 18.54 33.78
C GLY A 836 34.80 19.06 34.68
N ALA A 837 34.10 20.13 34.29
CA ALA A 837 32.92 20.63 34.99
C ALA A 837 31.74 19.64 34.97
N TYR A 838 31.49 18.98 33.83
CA TYR A 838 30.44 17.96 33.69
C TYR A 838 30.78 16.70 34.49
N VAL A 839 32.06 16.32 34.53
CA VAL A 839 32.54 15.17 35.32
C VAL A 839 32.30 15.41 36.81
N SER A 840 32.53 16.63 37.30
CA SER A 840 32.27 17.00 38.70
C SER A 840 30.77 16.97 39.04
N GLU A 841 29.91 17.55 38.20
CA GLU A 841 28.44 17.53 38.40
C GLU A 841 27.88 16.11 38.34
N MET A 842 28.37 15.29 37.41
CA MET A 842 27.99 13.89 37.26
C MET A 842 28.40 13.08 38.50
N ASN A 843 29.64 13.24 38.99
CA ASN A 843 30.10 12.57 40.20
C ASN A 843 29.25 12.91 41.43
N GLU A 844 28.87 14.19 41.57
CA GLU A 844 28.01 14.63 42.67
C GLU A 844 26.60 14.01 42.60
N CYS A 845 26.02 13.94 41.40
CA CYS A 845 24.72 13.32 41.17
C CYS A 845 24.75 11.80 41.39
N PHE A 846 25.68 11.08 40.77
CA PHE A 846 25.82 9.63 40.98
C PHE A 846 26.20 9.29 42.42
N ARG A 847 26.94 10.16 43.13
CA ARG A 847 27.18 10.03 44.58
C ARG A 847 25.88 10.12 45.38
N LYS A 848 25.05 11.13 45.12
CA LYS A 848 23.75 11.29 45.81
C LYS A 848 22.82 10.11 45.53
N LEU A 849 22.78 9.64 44.29
CA LEU A 849 21.99 8.47 43.88
C LEU A 849 22.51 7.21 44.57
N PHE A 850 23.82 6.99 44.60
CA PHE A 850 24.41 5.81 45.25
C PHE A 850 24.19 5.81 46.78
N LEU A 851 24.18 6.98 47.42
CA LEU A 851 23.94 7.13 48.85
C LEU A 851 22.44 7.13 49.24
N SER A 852 21.52 7.46 48.32
CA SER A 852 20.08 7.46 48.62
C SER A 852 19.49 6.05 48.77
N TYR A 853 20.16 5.02 48.27
CA TYR A 853 19.74 3.61 48.39
C TYR A 853 20.21 2.92 49.68
N HIS A 854 20.29 3.64 50.80
CA HIS A 854 20.59 3.04 52.11
C HIS A 854 19.47 2.09 52.57
N GLY A 855 19.59 0.80 52.22
CA GLY A 855 18.76 -0.30 52.76
C GLY A 855 17.89 -1.05 51.74
N GLN A 856 17.74 -0.56 50.50
CA GLN A 856 17.06 -1.27 49.40
C GLN A 856 18.08 -1.70 48.34
N SER A 857 18.00 -2.93 47.82
CA SER A 857 18.98 -3.44 46.85
C SER A 857 18.74 -2.82 45.47
N MET A 858 19.69 -2.00 45.02
CA MET A 858 19.81 -1.60 43.62
C MET A 858 19.88 -2.84 42.71
N PRO A 859 19.27 -2.80 41.50
CA PRO A 859 19.47 -3.85 40.52
C PRO A 859 20.95 -4.04 40.18
N ASP A 860 21.40 -5.29 40.07
CA ASP A 860 22.81 -5.66 39.89
C ASP A 860 23.48 -4.95 38.69
N HIS A 861 22.76 -4.82 37.56
CA HIS A 861 23.27 -4.15 36.36
C HIS A 861 23.47 -2.64 36.57
N LEU A 862 22.60 -1.99 37.35
CA LEU A 862 22.68 -0.57 37.67
C LEU A 862 23.84 -0.30 38.63
N LEU A 863 24.05 -1.20 39.59
CA LEU A 863 25.14 -1.15 40.53
C LEU A 863 26.50 -1.28 39.81
N VAL A 864 26.62 -2.23 38.87
CA VAL A 864 27.81 -2.41 38.04
C VAL A 864 28.10 -1.15 37.21
N ALA A 865 27.10 -0.60 36.52
CA ALA A 865 27.26 0.59 35.69
C ALA A 865 27.63 1.83 36.52
N THR A 866 27.03 2.01 37.70
CA THR A 866 27.33 3.14 38.60
C THR A 866 28.73 3.05 39.18
N LEU A 867 29.15 1.86 39.65
CA LEU A 867 30.52 1.62 40.13
C LEU A 867 31.55 1.83 39.03
N GLU A 868 31.22 1.45 37.80
CA GLU A 868 32.08 1.68 36.65
C GLU A 868 32.19 3.15 36.27
N ILE A 869 31.09 3.91 36.27
CA ILE A 869 31.11 5.36 36.07
C ILE A 869 31.98 6.03 37.13
N LEU A 870 31.75 5.74 38.42
CA LEU A 870 32.56 6.25 39.53
C LEU A 870 34.05 5.87 39.41
N SER A 871 34.35 4.69 38.84
CA SER A 871 35.73 4.27 38.55
C SER A 871 36.34 5.04 37.38
N LEU A 872 35.55 5.46 36.39
CA LEU A 872 36.01 6.20 35.20
C LEU A 872 36.27 7.67 35.51
N THR A 873 35.55 8.25 36.47
CA THR A 873 35.48 9.70 36.71
C THR A 873 36.19 10.17 37.96
N SER A 874 36.75 9.26 38.76
CA SER A 874 37.38 9.54 40.06
C SER A 874 38.78 10.15 39.97
N THR A 875 39.32 10.43 38.78
CA THR A 875 40.65 11.03 38.61
C THR A 875 40.73 12.43 39.24
N GLY A 876 41.28 12.54 40.44
CA GLY A 876 41.61 13.82 41.10
C GLY A 876 40.60 14.35 42.13
N ILE A 877 39.74 13.50 42.70
CA ILE A 877 38.75 13.89 43.73
C ILE A 877 39.15 13.28 45.09
N ASN A 878 39.01 14.05 46.18
CA ASN A 878 39.25 13.57 47.54
C ASN A 878 38.38 12.34 47.87
N PRO A 879 38.93 11.31 48.55
CA PRO A 879 38.18 10.10 48.88
C PRO A 879 37.05 10.40 49.89
N ASP A 880 35.81 10.03 49.54
CA ASP A 880 34.67 10.10 50.47
C ASP A 880 34.59 8.80 51.29
N VAL A 881 34.85 8.92 52.60
CA VAL A 881 34.83 7.81 53.56
C VAL A 881 33.46 7.11 53.63
N LYS A 882 32.34 7.83 53.43
CA LYS A 882 31.00 7.23 53.46
C LYS A 882 30.76 6.31 52.25
N LEU A 883 31.16 6.78 51.07
CA LEU A 883 31.09 6.00 49.85
C LEU A 883 31.99 4.75 49.95
N LEU A 884 33.22 4.92 50.48
CA LEU A 884 34.15 3.82 50.73
C LEU A 884 33.55 2.74 51.65
N HIS A 885 32.92 3.13 52.76
CA HIS A 885 32.24 2.19 53.66
C HIS A 885 31.07 1.48 53.00
N HIS A 886 30.30 2.17 52.16
CA HIS A 886 29.16 1.57 51.48
C HIS A 886 29.61 0.55 50.41
N VAL A 887 30.59 0.90 49.57
CA VAL A 887 31.19 -0.04 48.59
C VAL A 887 31.82 -1.24 49.30
N MET A 888 32.49 -1.02 50.44
CA MET A 888 33.05 -2.11 51.26
C MET A 888 31.97 -3.05 51.81
N ASN A 889 30.84 -2.54 52.27
CA ASN A 889 29.71 -3.37 52.71
C ASN A 889 29.09 -4.17 51.54
N ILE A 890 29.02 -3.58 50.34
CA ILE A 890 28.50 -4.25 49.13
C ILE A 890 29.40 -5.41 48.73
N VAL A 891 30.72 -5.21 48.72
CA VAL A 891 31.71 -6.23 48.32
C VAL A 891 31.80 -7.36 49.35
N THR A 892 31.66 -7.05 50.64
CA THR A 892 31.82 -8.02 51.75
C THR A 892 30.53 -8.72 52.19
N ASP A 893 29.41 -8.44 51.54
CA ASP A 893 28.12 -9.06 51.81
C ASP A 893 28.13 -10.55 51.42
N LYS A 894 27.47 -11.39 52.22
CA LYS A 894 27.52 -12.86 52.10
C LYS A 894 26.55 -13.44 51.06
N ARG A 895 25.75 -12.59 50.39
CA ARG A 895 24.82 -13.02 49.34
C ARG A 895 25.58 -13.43 48.07
N GLU A 896 25.10 -14.44 47.35
CA GLU A 896 25.63 -14.78 46.03
C GLU A 896 25.42 -13.58 45.08
N LYS A 897 26.51 -13.08 44.51
CA LYS A 897 26.53 -11.92 43.61
C LYS A 897 27.26 -12.27 42.33
N PRO A 898 26.88 -11.71 41.18
CA PRO A 898 27.65 -11.86 39.96
C PRO A 898 29.09 -11.34 40.17
N PRO A 899 30.11 -12.03 39.61
CA PRO A 899 31.52 -11.68 39.81
C PRO A 899 31.87 -10.28 39.31
N GLU A 900 31.05 -9.69 38.44
CA GLU A 900 31.21 -8.34 37.91
C GLU A 900 31.04 -7.24 38.97
N ILE A 901 30.13 -7.41 39.93
CA ILE A 901 29.95 -6.42 41.02
C ILE A 901 31.21 -6.37 41.88
N SER A 902 31.71 -7.54 42.29
CA SER A 902 32.95 -7.68 43.05
C SER A 902 34.14 -7.13 42.26
N LEU A 903 34.19 -7.39 40.95
CA LEU A 903 35.26 -6.89 40.07
C LEU A 903 35.29 -5.36 40.04
N LYS A 904 34.13 -4.71 39.79
CA LYS A 904 34.06 -3.23 39.73
C LYS A 904 34.30 -2.61 41.11
N GLY A 905 33.81 -3.21 42.19
CA GLY A 905 34.06 -2.75 43.56
C GLY A 905 35.54 -2.84 43.95
N VAL A 906 36.22 -3.94 43.62
CA VAL A 906 37.66 -4.10 43.87
C VAL A 906 38.50 -3.16 43.00
N ASN A 907 38.10 -2.95 41.74
CA ASN A 907 38.73 -1.94 40.87
C ASN A 907 38.61 -0.52 41.44
N TYR A 908 37.47 -0.17 42.05
CA TYR A 908 37.29 1.09 42.74
C TYR A 908 38.29 1.25 43.91
N PHE A 909 38.49 0.22 44.73
CA PHE A 909 39.51 0.25 45.78
C PHE A 909 40.93 0.38 45.22
N ASN A 910 41.26 -0.35 44.15
CA ASN A 910 42.56 -0.26 43.48
C ASN A 910 42.82 1.15 42.95
N LEU A 911 41.84 1.79 42.30
CA LEU A 911 41.97 3.16 41.81
C LEU A 911 42.17 4.16 42.94
N LEU A 912 41.39 4.06 44.02
CA LEU A 912 41.55 4.95 45.17
C LEU A 912 42.95 4.82 45.77
N LEU A 913 43.42 3.59 46.01
CA LEU A 913 44.76 3.36 46.56
C LEU A 913 45.90 3.85 45.66
N LEU A 914 45.73 3.78 44.34
CA LEU A 914 46.69 4.30 43.35
C LEU A 914 46.67 5.83 43.23
N GLN A 915 45.53 6.47 43.48
CA GLN A 915 45.40 7.93 43.45
C GLN A 915 45.85 8.59 44.75
N THR A 916 45.70 7.90 45.88
CA THR A 916 46.07 8.39 47.22
C THR A 916 47.40 7.84 47.71
N VAL A 917 48.35 7.58 46.80
CA VAL A 917 49.68 7.07 47.15
C VAL A 917 50.41 8.09 48.05
N GLY A 918 50.42 7.82 49.35
CA GLY A 918 51.00 8.69 50.39
C GLY A 918 50.00 9.16 51.46
N ASP A 919 48.71 9.08 51.19
CA ASP A 919 47.66 9.42 52.16
C ASP A 919 47.31 8.20 53.03
N THR A 920 47.29 8.38 54.35
CA THR A 920 47.15 7.28 55.32
C THR A 920 45.71 6.79 55.48
N GLU A 921 44.71 7.61 55.16
CA GLU A 921 43.34 7.40 55.62
C GLU A 921 42.64 6.21 54.92
N VAL A 922 42.65 6.16 53.58
CA VAL A 922 41.97 5.09 52.81
C VAL A 922 42.61 3.73 53.05
N ALA A 923 43.94 3.65 53.02
CA ALA A 923 44.66 2.41 53.27
C ALA A 923 44.45 1.91 54.70
N ALA A 924 44.42 2.80 55.70
CA ALA A 924 44.16 2.43 57.09
C ALA A 924 42.72 1.91 57.29
N ILE A 925 41.72 2.48 56.63
CA ILE A 925 40.32 2.02 56.71
C ILE A 925 40.19 0.60 56.13
N LEU A 926 40.79 0.34 54.96
CA LEU A 926 40.73 -0.96 54.31
C LEU A 926 41.48 -2.03 55.12
N LEU A 927 42.69 -1.73 55.60
CA LEU A 927 43.52 -2.68 56.36
C LEU A 927 42.96 -3.02 57.76
N ASN A 928 42.19 -2.12 58.37
CA ASN A 928 41.59 -2.36 59.70
C ASN A 928 40.18 -2.99 59.62
N SER A 929 39.63 -3.18 58.42
CA SER A 929 38.31 -3.79 58.23
C SER A 929 38.36 -5.32 58.30
N LYS A 930 37.90 -5.88 59.43
CA LYS A 930 37.83 -7.34 59.63
C LYS A 930 37.06 -8.07 58.53
N ARG A 931 35.92 -7.52 58.12
CA ARG A 931 35.05 -8.14 57.10
C ARG A 931 35.71 -8.17 55.73
N LEU A 932 36.42 -7.12 55.35
CA LEU A 932 37.12 -7.05 54.07
C LEU A 932 38.30 -8.02 54.04
N MET A 933 39.09 -8.08 55.11
CA MET A 933 40.25 -8.96 55.19
C MET A 933 39.84 -10.44 55.23
N GLU A 934 38.76 -10.80 55.94
CA GLU A 934 38.19 -12.16 55.90
C GLU A 934 37.67 -12.53 54.51
N TRP A 935 36.94 -11.62 53.85
CA TRP A 935 36.43 -11.82 52.50
C TRP A 935 37.56 -11.98 51.48
N LEU A 936 38.59 -11.16 51.59
CA LEU A 936 39.76 -11.22 50.73
C LEU A 936 40.58 -12.49 50.99
N GLN A 937 40.71 -12.94 52.24
CA GLN A 937 41.31 -14.24 52.56
C GLN A 937 40.55 -15.40 51.91
N GLN A 938 39.21 -15.41 51.95
CA GLN A 938 38.37 -16.42 51.29
C GLN A 938 38.55 -16.40 49.77
N GLY A 939 38.60 -15.20 49.16
CA GLY A 939 38.86 -15.06 47.73
C GLY A 939 40.23 -15.61 47.33
N LEU A 940 41.25 -15.39 48.15
CA LEU A 940 42.61 -15.88 47.92
C LEU A 940 42.76 -17.39 48.15
N THR A 941 42.07 -17.99 49.13
CA THR A 941 42.10 -19.45 49.34
C THR A 941 41.35 -20.23 48.25
N CYS A 942 40.32 -19.62 47.66
CA CYS A 942 39.70 -20.15 46.44
C CYS A 942 40.67 -20.15 45.24
N LEU A 943 41.58 -19.16 45.11
CA LEU A 943 42.61 -19.17 44.06
C LEU A 943 43.50 -20.41 44.13
N THR A 944 43.89 -20.80 45.35
CA THR A 944 44.86 -21.87 45.59
C THR A 944 44.28 -23.28 45.44
N SER A 945 42.96 -23.43 45.43
CA SER A 945 42.27 -24.74 45.34
C SER A 945 41.67 -25.05 43.97
N LEU A 946 41.61 -24.08 43.05
CA LEU A 946 40.94 -24.22 41.76
C LEU A 946 41.90 -24.59 40.62
N ASN A 947 41.57 -25.63 39.87
CA ASN A 947 42.17 -25.89 38.56
C ASN A 947 41.80 -24.75 37.59
N ILE A 948 42.76 -23.88 37.28
CA ILE A 948 42.61 -22.64 36.48
C ILE A 948 41.98 -22.90 35.08
N THR A 949 41.94 -24.14 34.60
CA THR A 949 41.40 -24.54 33.29
C THR A 949 39.87 -24.50 33.16
N SER A 950 39.13 -24.50 34.27
CA SER A 950 37.65 -24.51 34.26
C SER A 950 37.00 -23.17 34.62
N CYS A 951 37.79 -22.13 34.90
CA CYS A 951 37.28 -20.84 35.33
C CYS A 951 36.77 -19.98 34.16
N SER A 952 35.72 -19.19 34.40
CA SER A 952 35.24 -18.21 33.42
C SER A 952 36.19 -17.00 33.32
N HIS A 953 36.13 -16.29 32.20
CA HIS A 953 36.98 -15.11 31.98
C HIS A 953 36.73 -13.98 33.02
N SER A 954 35.49 -13.83 33.52
CA SER A 954 35.16 -12.87 34.58
C SER A 954 35.74 -13.26 35.95
N GLN A 955 35.79 -14.56 36.25
CA GLN A 955 36.44 -15.07 37.46
C GLN A 955 37.95 -14.81 37.40
N ILE A 956 38.61 -15.08 36.28
CA ILE A 956 40.05 -14.81 36.10
C ILE A 956 40.38 -13.33 36.31
N LYS A 957 39.52 -12.41 35.84
CA LYS A 957 39.68 -10.96 36.06
C LYS A 957 39.51 -10.58 37.52
N LEU A 958 38.49 -11.11 38.19
CA LEU A 958 38.26 -10.86 39.62
C LEU A 958 39.47 -11.33 40.43
N MET A 959 39.96 -12.54 40.14
CA MET A 959 41.15 -13.12 40.74
C MET A 959 42.38 -12.21 40.57
N ALA A 960 42.64 -11.70 39.35
CA ALA A 960 43.72 -10.76 39.11
C ALA A 960 43.54 -9.44 39.89
N THR A 961 42.32 -8.87 39.93
CA THR A 961 42.05 -7.63 40.70
C THR A 961 42.23 -7.79 42.20
N LEU A 962 41.93 -8.96 42.77
CA LEU A 962 42.15 -9.26 44.18
C LEU A 962 43.64 -9.28 44.50
N ILE A 963 44.46 -9.96 43.68
CA ILE A 963 45.91 -9.98 43.83
C ILE A 963 46.49 -8.56 43.74
N LEU A 964 45.99 -7.74 42.83
CA LEU A 964 46.38 -6.33 42.71
C LEU A 964 45.98 -5.49 43.92
N LEU A 965 44.83 -5.77 44.52
CA LEU A 965 44.41 -5.11 45.76
C LEU A 965 45.39 -5.44 46.89
N VAL A 966 45.83 -6.69 47.02
CA VAL A 966 46.87 -7.06 47.98
C VAL A 966 48.18 -6.33 47.66
N LYS A 967 48.61 -6.29 46.39
CA LYS A 967 49.81 -5.55 45.97
C LYS A 967 49.73 -4.08 46.38
N ASN A 968 48.60 -3.42 46.13
CA ASN A 968 48.42 -2.00 46.41
C ASN A 968 48.34 -1.74 47.92
N LEU A 969 47.67 -2.60 48.69
CA LEU A 969 47.63 -2.52 50.15
C LEU A 969 49.03 -2.68 50.77
N VAL A 970 49.82 -3.66 50.33
CA VAL A 970 51.21 -3.86 50.77
C VAL A 970 52.07 -2.65 50.41
N THR A 971 51.92 -2.13 49.19
CA THR A 971 52.67 -0.96 48.72
C THR A 971 52.35 0.27 49.56
N SER A 972 51.06 0.55 49.77
CA SER A 972 50.61 1.67 50.59
C SER A 972 51.07 1.53 52.03
N GLN A 973 50.93 0.34 52.66
CA GLN A 973 51.43 0.08 54.01
C GLN A 973 52.94 0.35 54.16
N CYS A 974 53.73 -0.06 53.16
CA CYS A 974 55.19 0.12 53.19
C CYS A 974 55.62 1.59 53.05
N LEU A 975 54.87 2.38 52.27
CA LEU A 975 55.13 3.80 52.06
C LEU A 975 54.66 4.64 53.25
N SER A 976 53.48 4.35 53.80
CA SER A 976 52.83 5.17 54.84
C SER A 976 52.99 4.66 56.28
N LYS A 977 53.75 3.57 56.50
CA LYS A 977 54.10 2.99 57.83
C LYS A 977 52.87 2.66 58.72
N ILE A 978 51.80 2.14 58.13
CA ILE A 978 50.57 1.79 58.85
C ILE A 978 50.74 0.49 59.65
N THR A 979 50.38 0.50 60.94
CA THR A 979 50.33 -0.70 61.79
C THR A 979 49.00 -1.43 61.64
N THR A 980 49.03 -2.74 61.36
CA THR A 980 47.83 -3.55 61.11
C THR A 980 47.80 -4.79 61.99
N ASN A 981 46.66 -5.05 62.65
CA ASN A 981 46.46 -6.26 63.47
C ASN A 981 45.98 -7.48 62.67
N GLN A 982 45.54 -7.29 61.43
CA GLN A 982 45.01 -8.35 60.57
C GLN A 982 46.04 -8.77 59.53
N ARG A 983 46.18 -10.08 59.32
CA ARG A 983 47.13 -10.68 58.37
C ARG A 983 46.41 -11.61 57.41
N LEU A 984 46.87 -11.59 56.16
CA LEU A 984 46.48 -12.49 55.08
C LEU A 984 47.50 -13.61 54.99
N THR A 985 47.06 -14.86 54.91
CA THR A 985 47.93 -16.03 54.71
C THR A 985 47.93 -16.43 53.24
N LEU A 986 49.11 -16.49 52.62
CA LEU A 986 49.32 -16.94 51.25
C LEU A 986 50.10 -18.26 51.23
N ASN A 987 49.72 -19.19 50.34
CA ASN A 987 50.52 -20.38 50.07
C ASN A 987 51.70 -20.00 49.18
N LYS A 988 52.93 -20.17 49.71
CA LYS A 988 54.17 -19.79 49.04
C LYS A 988 54.39 -20.54 47.73
N GLU A 989 54.17 -21.85 47.69
CA GLU A 989 54.46 -22.69 46.53
C GLU A 989 53.54 -22.38 45.36
N ASN A 990 52.24 -22.24 45.64
CA ASN A 990 51.23 -21.93 44.62
C ASN A 990 51.49 -20.57 43.95
N PHE A 991 51.82 -19.54 44.72
CA PHE A 991 52.11 -18.21 44.17
C PHE A 991 53.45 -18.15 43.42
N ILE A 992 54.42 -19.02 43.73
CA ILE A 992 55.65 -19.18 42.93
C ILE A 992 55.33 -19.89 41.61
N GLU A 993 54.53 -20.95 41.64
CA GLU A 993 54.11 -21.67 40.43
C GLU A 993 53.31 -20.78 39.47
N MET A 994 52.41 -19.95 40.00
CA MET A 994 51.58 -19.01 39.22
C MET A 994 52.37 -18.02 38.36
N ILE A 995 53.62 -17.69 38.72
CA ILE A 995 54.51 -16.85 37.91
C ILE A 995 54.77 -17.51 36.54
N ASN A 996 54.91 -18.84 36.52
CA ASN A 996 55.24 -19.60 35.31
C ASN A 996 54.00 -20.19 34.62
N THR A 997 53.11 -20.87 35.37
CA THR A 997 52.02 -21.70 34.83
C THR A 997 50.71 -20.94 34.55
N GLY A 998 50.60 -19.67 34.96
CA GLY A 998 49.38 -18.87 34.75
C GLY A 998 48.97 -18.79 33.27
N LYS A 999 47.82 -19.36 32.89
CA LYS A 999 47.36 -19.35 31.48
C LYS A 999 46.84 -17.99 31.02
N SER A 1000 46.40 -17.13 31.94
CA SER A 1000 46.01 -15.74 31.65
C SER A 1000 47.17 -14.79 31.93
N PHE A 1001 47.50 -13.94 30.95
CA PHE A 1001 48.54 -12.94 31.11
C PHE A 1001 48.22 -11.97 32.26
N LEU A 1002 46.95 -11.61 32.51
CA LEU A 1002 46.55 -10.71 33.60
C LEU A 1002 46.89 -11.27 34.98
N LEU A 1003 46.64 -12.56 35.19
CA LEU A 1003 46.93 -13.22 36.48
C LEU A 1003 48.45 -13.30 36.72
N LYS A 1004 49.22 -13.57 35.65
CA LYS A 1004 50.68 -13.53 35.66
C LYS A 1004 51.20 -12.14 36.03
N VAL A 1005 50.73 -11.08 35.35
CA VAL A 1005 51.12 -9.69 35.66
C VAL A 1005 50.79 -9.35 37.12
N ALA A 1006 49.57 -9.62 37.57
CA ALA A 1006 49.15 -9.31 38.94
C ALA A 1006 50.01 -10.03 39.99
N CYS A 1007 50.33 -11.30 39.75
CA CYS A 1007 51.18 -12.10 40.64
C CYS A 1007 52.62 -11.57 40.68
N ILE A 1008 53.21 -11.25 39.52
CA ILE A 1008 54.56 -10.67 39.45
C ILE A 1008 54.63 -9.32 40.17
N LEU A 1009 53.63 -8.45 40.01
CA LEU A 1009 53.57 -7.16 40.69
C LEU A 1009 53.41 -7.31 42.22
N LEU A 1010 52.68 -8.33 42.68
CA LEU A 1010 52.62 -8.66 44.11
C LEU A 1010 53.98 -9.11 44.63
N TRP A 1011 54.69 -9.96 43.90
CA TRP A 1011 56.05 -10.37 44.27
C TRP A 1011 57.00 -9.18 44.32
N GLU A 1012 56.93 -8.26 43.35
CA GLU A 1012 57.70 -7.02 43.36
C GLU A 1012 57.46 -6.20 44.64
N SER A 1013 56.20 -6.01 45.05
CA SER A 1013 55.88 -5.24 46.25
C SER A 1013 56.32 -5.94 47.53
N LEU A 1014 56.21 -7.27 47.59
CA LEU A 1014 56.69 -8.08 48.72
C LEU A 1014 58.22 -8.05 48.85
N PHE A 1015 58.97 -8.11 47.74
CA PHE A 1015 60.43 -7.99 47.76
C PHE A 1015 60.88 -6.62 48.28
N ARG A 1016 60.16 -5.55 47.91
CA ARG A 1016 60.43 -4.20 48.46
C ARG A 1016 60.06 -4.06 49.93
N ALA A 1017 59.23 -4.94 50.47
CA ALA A 1017 58.70 -4.89 51.82
C ALA A 1017 59.47 -5.73 52.86
N GLN A 1018 60.41 -6.59 52.45
CA GLN A 1018 61.03 -7.66 53.27
C GLN A 1018 61.53 -7.29 54.68
N GLU A 1019 61.87 -6.02 54.94
CA GLU A 1019 62.36 -5.53 56.25
C GLU A 1019 61.25 -4.93 57.15
N LYS A 1020 60.00 -4.86 56.69
CA LYS A 1020 58.87 -4.21 57.37
C LYS A 1020 57.74 -5.21 57.67
N VAL A 1021 56.97 -4.96 58.73
CA VAL A 1021 55.77 -5.74 59.05
C VAL A 1021 54.70 -5.45 57.99
N THR A 1022 54.30 -6.46 57.23
CA THR A 1022 53.25 -6.39 56.21
C THR A 1022 51.96 -7.06 56.65
N CYS A 1023 50.86 -6.72 55.97
CA CYS A 1023 49.56 -7.40 56.10
C CYS A 1023 49.54 -8.81 55.49
N VAL A 1024 50.63 -9.26 54.84
CA VAL A 1024 50.76 -10.60 54.25
C VAL A 1024 51.76 -11.45 55.05
N ALA A 1025 51.43 -12.71 55.27
CA ALA A 1025 52.29 -13.76 55.80
C ALA A 1025 52.18 -15.01 54.90
N PHE A 1026 53.24 -15.81 54.79
CA PHE A 1026 53.12 -17.15 54.20
C PHE A 1026 53.05 -18.19 55.33
N GLY A 1027 52.17 -19.16 55.20
CA GLY A 1027 51.99 -20.22 56.19
C GLY A 1027 51.72 -21.56 55.52
N GLU A 1028 52.18 -22.63 56.17
CA GLU A 1028 51.69 -23.99 55.95
C GLU A 1028 50.45 -24.16 56.84
N ASP A 1029 49.40 -24.79 56.31
CA ASP A 1029 48.18 -25.10 57.06
C ASP A 1029 48.54 -26.09 58.18
N ASP A 1030 48.83 -25.58 59.38
CA ASP A 1030 48.47 -26.16 60.70
C ASP A 1030 49.08 -25.34 61.87
N GLY A 1031 48.20 -24.81 62.75
CA GLY A 1031 48.51 -24.55 64.18
C GLY A 1031 49.13 -23.20 64.61
N GLU A 1032 48.30 -22.40 65.31
CA GLU A 1032 48.60 -21.28 66.24
C GLU A 1032 49.33 -19.98 65.78
N PRO A 1033 48.84 -18.79 66.22
CA PRO A 1033 49.44 -17.49 65.88
C PRO A 1033 50.65 -17.19 66.78
N MET A 1034 51.84 -17.68 66.41
CA MET A 1034 53.09 -17.29 67.06
C MET A 1034 53.52 -15.87 66.68
N ALA A 1035 54.10 -15.17 67.66
CA ALA A 1035 54.42 -13.75 67.66
C ALA A 1035 55.49 -13.31 66.63
N CYS A 1036 55.37 -12.05 66.22
CA CYS A 1036 56.30 -11.20 65.45
C CYS A 1036 57.61 -11.86 64.97
N GLN A 1037 57.61 -12.36 63.73
CA GLN A 1037 58.82 -12.49 62.92
C GLN A 1037 58.67 -11.70 61.62
N PRO A 1038 59.77 -11.07 61.12
CA PRO A 1038 59.81 -10.50 59.78
C PRO A 1038 59.57 -11.59 58.73
N ILE A 1039 59.10 -11.20 57.55
CA ILE A 1039 58.77 -12.08 56.43
C ILE A 1039 59.92 -13.08 56.20
N ILE A 1040 59.60 -14.36 56.39
CA ILE A 1040 60.27 -15.60 55.94
C ILE A 1040 61.60 -15.39 55.18
N SER A 1041 62.66 -16.02 55.70
CA SER A 1041 63.89 -16.28 54.97
C SER A 1041 63.61 -17.14 53.74
N PHE A 1042 63.45 -16.50 52.58
CA PHE A 1042 63.42 -17.23 51.30
C PHE A 1042 64.69 -18.06 51.17
N SER A 1043 64.55 -19.35 50.84
CA SER A 1043 65.70 -20.18 50.56
C SER A 1043 66.39 -19.72 49.28
N ASP A 1044 67.68 -20.02 49.14
CA ASP A 1044 68.40 -19.75 47.89
C ASP A 1044 67.80 -20.51 46.70
N GLN A 1045 67.09 -21.63 46.94
CA GLN A 1045 66.35 -22.35 45.91
C GLN A 1045 65.13 -21.58 45.42
N ASP A 1046 64.34 -21.00 46.34
CA ASP A 1046 63.16 -20.20 45.98
C ASP A 1046 63.55 -18.97 45.15
N ARG A 1047 64.61 -18.27 45.55
CA ARG A 1047 65.11 -17.08 44.86
C ARG A 1047 65.58 -17.39 43.44
N ARG A 1048 66.27 -18.52 43.26
CA ARG A 1048 66.69 -18.99 41.93
C ARG A 1048 65.51 -19.42 41.07
N LEU A 1049 64.54 -20.12 41.65
CA LEU A 1049 63.35 -20.57 40.94
C LEU A 1049 62.49 -19.39 40.47
N ILE A 1050 62.23 -18.42 41.36
CA ILE A 1050 61.53 -17.17 41.01
C ILE A 1050 62.30 -16.41 39.93
N PHE A 1051 63.63 -16.33 40.01
CA PHE A 1051 64.43 -15.67 38.97
C PHE A 1051 64.27 -16.32 37.59
N VAL A 1052 64.30 -17.65 37.51
CA VAL A 1052 64.07 -18.38 36.24
C VAL A 1052 62.65 -18.15 35.72
N TYR A 1053 61.65 -18.11 36.60
CA TYR A 1053 60.28 -17.83 36.18
C TYR A 1053 60.08 -16.38 35.72
N LEU A 1054 60.77 -15.42 36.32
CA LEU A 1054 60.81 -14.04 35.83
C LEU A 1054 61.52 -13.95 34.47
N GLN A 1055 62.59 -14.73 34.24
CA GLN A 1055 63.24 -14.83 32.93
C GLN A 1055 62.27 -15.36 31.85
N ASN A 1056 61.46 -16.36 32.17
CA ASN A 1056 60.38 -16.82 31.30
C ASN A 1056 59.32 -15.73 31.06
N GLY A 1057 59.05 -14.90 32.06
CA GLY A 1057 58.16 -13.74 31.94
C GLY A 1057 58.66 -12.67 30.95
N ILE A 1058 59.98 -12.45 30.86
CA ILE A 1058 60.59 -11.55 29.88
C ILE A 1058 60.46 -12.08 28.44
N ALA A 1059 60.46 -13.40 28.26
CA ALA A 1059 60.25 -14.03 26.96
C ALA A 1059 58.77 -14.07 26.51
N HIS A 1060 57.83 -13.62 27.35
CA HIS A 1060 56.40 -13.68 27.09
C HIS A 1060 55.96 -12.74 25.94
N GLU A 1061 54.81 -12.98 25.31
CA GLU A 1061 54.30 -12.15 24.19
C GLU A 1061 53.85 -10.75 24.64
N SER A 1062 53.16 -10.65 25.78
CA SER A 1062 52.65 -9.39 26.33
C SER A 1062 53.72 -8.52 26.99
N GLU A 1063 53.90 -7.27 26.53
CA GLU A 1063 54.84 -6.29 27.08
C GLU A 1063 54.61 -6.00 28.58
N ALA A 1064 53.35 -6.00 29.04
CA ALA A 1064 53.01 -5.79 30.46
C ALA A 1064 53.60 -6.87 31.38
N VAL A 1065 53.62 -8.14 30.94
CA VAL A 1065 54.25 -9.25 31.68
C VAL A 1065 55.76 -9.05 31.72
N GLN A 1066 56.36 -8.66 30.59
CA GLN A 1066 57.80 -8.46 30.52
C GLN A 1066 58.24 -7.30 31.42
N LEU A 1067 57.51 -6.17 31.41
CA LEU A 1067 57.85 -4.99 32.22
C LEU A 1067 57.70 -5.26 33.73
N ALA A 1068 56.62 -5.95 34.12
CA ALA A 1068 56.44 -6.39 35.49
C ALA A 1068 57.57 -7.36 35.92
N ALA A 1069 57.97 -8.28 35.04
CA ALA A 1069 59.03 -9.25 35.34
C ALA A 1069 60.38 -8.56 35.59
N VAL A 1070 60.76 -7.59 34.75
CA VAL A 1070 61.98 -6.79 34.95
C VAL A 1070 61.92 -6.00 36.25
N SER A 1071 60.78 -5.35 36.54
CA SER A 1071 60.58 -4.56 37.77
C SER A 1071 60.70 -5.44 39.03
N CYS A 1072 60.19 -6.67 38.97
CA CYS A 1072 60.33 -7.65 40.04
C CYS A 1072 61.77 -8.16 40.18
N MET A 1073 62.52 -8.35 39.10
CA MET A 1073 63.95 -8.71 39.16
C MET A 1073 64.78 -7.59 39.81
N GLU A 1074 64.54 -6.32 39.46
CA GLU A 1074 65.16 -5.15 40.08
C GLU A 1074 64.89 -5.14 41.60
N ALA A 1075 63.62 -5.29 42.00
CA ALA A 1075 63.22 -5.30 43.40
C ALA A 1075 63.89 -6.44 44.18
N MET A 1076 63.94 -7.65 43.61
CA MET A 1076 64.54 -8.81 44.25
C MET A 1076 66.06 -8.66 44.40
N THR A 1077 66.76 -8.22 43.35
CA THR A 1077 68.24 -8.13 43.35
C THR A 1077 68.79 -6.98 44.18
N SER A 1078 68.06 -5.87 44.29
CA SER A 1078 68.45 -4.74 45.17
C SER A 1078 68.60 -5.12 46.65
N ARG A 1079 68.10 -6.29 47.05
CA ARG A 1079 68.06 -6.77 48.43
C ARG A 1079 68.89 -8.04 48.65
N VAL A 1080 69.56 -8.58 47.63
CA VAL A 1080 70.45 -9.74 47.75
C VAL A 1080 71.88 -9.27 48.05
N SER A 1081 72.55 -9.91 49.02
CA SER A 1081 73.91 -9.55 49.46
C SER A 1081 74.97 -9.65 48.36
N ASN A 1082 74.77 -10.53 47.37
CA ASN A 1082 75.59 -10.60 46.15
C ASN A 1082 74.70 -10.87 44.92
N PRO A 1083 74.38 -9.84 44.10
CA PRO A 1083 73.51 -10.00 42.93
C PRO A 1083 74.23 -10.50 41.66
N THR A 1084 75.57 -10.56 41.66
CA THR A 1084 76.38 -10.96 40.49
C THR A 1084 75.99 -12.28 39.81
N PRO A 1085 75.62 -13.39 40.51
CA PRO A 1085 75.25 -14.63 39.83
C PRO A 1085 73.92 -14.56 39.07
N PHE A 1086 73.03 -13.62 39.42
CA PHE A 1086 71.76 -13.42 38.73
C PHE A 1086 71.96 -12.64 37.43
N VAL A 1087 72.81 -11.61 37.46
CA VAL A 1087 73.08 -10.75 36.31
C VAL A 1087 73.96 -11.44 35.27
N ASN A 1088 74.99 -12.17 35.70
CA ASN A 1088 75.90 -12.91 34.82
C ASN A 1088 75.33 -14.24 34.28
N ASN A 1089 74.04 -14.49 34.49
CA ASN A 1089 73.36 -15.65 33.92
C ASN A 1089 73.36 -15.57 32.38
N GLN A 1090 73.87 -16.61 31.72
CA GLN A 1090 74.00 -16.68 30.26
C GLN A 1090 72.66 -16.52 29.53
N TRP A 1091 71.54 -16.91 30.16
CA TRP A 1091 70.20 -16.73 29.61
C TRP A 1091 69.80 -15.25 29.43
N ASN A 1092 70.37 -14.33 30.23
CA ASN A 1092 70.10 -12.89 30.08
C ASN A 1092 70.59 -12.36 28.73
N GLY A 1093 71.68 -12.91 28.17
CA GLY A 1093 72.18 -12.56 26.83
C GLY A 1093 71.21 -12.98 25.73
N LEU A 1094 70.68 -14.21 25.80
CA LEU A 1094 69.68 -14.73 24.85
C LEU A 1094 68.35 -13.96 24.93
N LEU A 1095 67.91 -13.59 26.13
CA LEU A 1095 66.72 -12.75 26.33
C LEU A 1095 66.93 -11.36 25.71
N LEU A 1096 68.13 -10.78 25.87
CA LEU A 1096 68.47 -9.49 25.29
C LEU A 1096 68.49 -9.55 23.75
N ASP A 1097 69.03 -10.61 23.15
CA ASP A 1097 68.97 -10.85 21.70
C ASP A 1097 67.53 -10.98 21.18
N SER A 1098 66.65 -11.65 21.94
CA SER A 1098 65.22 -11.78 21.61
C SER A 1098 64.49 -10.43 21.65
N LEU A 1099 64.73 -9.61 22.68
CA LEU A 1099 64.17 -8.25 22.77
C LEU A 1099 64.73 -7.33 21.67
N LEU A 1100 66.03 -7.43 21.35
CA LEU A 1100 66.66 -6.70 20.24
C LEU A 1100 66.05 -7.05 18.88
N PHE A 1101 65.68 -8.32 18.68
CA PHE A 1101 64.99 -8.74 17.45
C PHE A 1101 63.61 -8.07 17.33
N LYS A 1102 62.83 -7.99 18.42
CA LYS A 1102 61.54 -7.27 18.43
C LYS A 1102 61.68 -5.77 18.17
N VAL A 1103 62.71 -5.12 18.72
CA VAL A 1103 63.00 -3.69 18.52
C VAL A 1103 63.46 -3.37 17.09
N LYS A 1104 64.00 -4.34 16.33
CA LYS A 1104 64.31 -4.13 14.90
C LYS A 1104 63.06 -4.05 14.01
N THR A 1105 61.91 -4.53 14.49
CA THR A 1105 60.62 -4.54 13.77
C THR A 1105 59.63 -3.47 14.26
N GLU A 1106 59.79 -2.95 15.47
CA GLU A 1106 58.90 -1.96 16.13
C GLU A 1106 59.70 -0.76 16.69
N LYS A 1107 59.05 0.26 17.27
CA LYS A 1107 59.75 1.33 18.02
C LYS A 1107 60.40 0.77 19.31
N LEU A 1108 61.26 1.54 19.98
CA LEU A 1108 61.80 1.19 21.31
C LEU A 1108 60.66 0.83 22.27
N THR A 1109 60.79 -0.32 22.96
CA THR A 1109 59.81 -0.78 23.97
C THR A 1109 60.30 -0.44 25.38
N ALA A 1110 59.35 -0.21 26.31
CA ALA A 1110 59.67 0.17 27.69
C ALA A 1110 60.42 -0.96 28.42
N THR A 1111 60.04 -2.21 28.14
CA THR A 1111 60.70 -3.40 28.69
C THR A 1111 62.16 -3.50 28.26
N PHE A 1112 62.46 -3.29 26.98
CA PHE A 1112 63.83 -3.39 26.46
C PHE A 1112 64.75 -2.36 27.15
N LEU A 1113 64.28 -1.12 27.27
CA LEU A 1113 65.01 -0.04 27.95
C LEU A 1113 65.25 -0.35 29.43
N ARG A 1114 64.22 -0.82 30.13
CA ARG A 1114 64.30 -1.11 31.56
C ARG A 1114 65.16 -2.35 31.86
N PHE A 1115 65.11 -3.38 31.01
CA PHE A 1115 65.96 -4.56 31.17
C PHE A 1115 67.43 -4.23 30.92
N CYS A 1116 67.73 -3.38 29.92
CA CYS A 1116 69.08 -2.84 29.74
C CYS A 1116 69.54 -2.03 30.96
N ALA A 1117 68.68 -1.18 31.51
CA ALA A 1117 68.98 -0.41 32.72
C ALA A 1117 69.31 -1.32 33.90
N TYR A 1118 68.50 -2.35 34.14
CA TYR A 1118 68.74 -3.36 35.17
C TYR A 1118 70.12 -4.03 35.03
N LEU A 1119 70.48 -4.51 33.83
CA LEU A 1119 71.77 -5.15 33.59
C LEU A 1119 72.96 -4.19 33.79
N LEU A 1120 72.81 -2.91 33.44
CA LEU A 1120 73.84 -1.89 33.62
C LEU A 1120 74.00 -1.44 35.08
N HIS A 1121 72.88 -1.35 35.81
CA HIS A 1121 72.85 -0.87 37.19
C HIS A 1121 73.45 -1.90 38.17
N VAL A 1122 73.18 -3.19 37.95
CA VAL A 1122 73.57 -4.28 38.86
C VAL A 1122 74.80 -5.06 38.38
N GLY A 1123 75.16 -4.98 37.09
CA GLY A 1123 76.24 -5.75 36.47
C GLY A 1123 77.65 -5.39 36.91
N ASP A 1124 78.54 -6.39 36.81
CA ASP A 1124 79.99 -6.27 37.02
C ASP A 1124 80.76 -6.17 35.68
N GLU A 1125 82.08 -6.02 35.70
CA GLU A 1125 82.91 -5.92 34.49
C GLU A 1125 82.66 -7.02 33.45
N ASN A 1126 82.25 -8.23 33.88
CA ASN A 1126 81.95 -9.34 32.97
C ASN A 1126 80.61 -9.14 32.25
N THR A 1127 79.60 -8.58 32.91
CA THR A 1127 78.33 -8.22 32.27
C THR A 1127 78.55 -7.22 31.14
N PHE A 1128 79.45 -6.25 31.33
CA PHE A 1128 79.75 -5.20 30.34
C PHE A 1128 80.58 -5.69 29.15
N ARG A 1129 81.25 -6.86 29.24
CA ARG A 1129 81.93 -7.51 28.10
C ARG A 1129 80.97 -8.24 27.15
N ASN A 1130 79.68 -8.32 27.50
CA ASN A 1130 78.68 -8.91 26.64
C ASN A 1130 78.46 -8.02 25.39
N LYS A 1131 78.86 -8.53 24.22
CA LYS A 1131 78.74 -7.84 22.92
C LYS A 1131 77.30 -7.44 22.59
N THR A 1132 76.33 -8.25 23.01
CA THR A 1132 74.90 -7.98 22.79
C THR A 1132 74.44 -6.77 23.60
N LEU A 1133 74.91 -6.60 24.84
CA LEU A 1133 74.59 -5.45 25.69
C LEU A 1133 75.22 -4.16 25.15
N GLN A 1134 76.48 -4.22 24.70
CA GLN A 1134 77.14 -3.07 24.08
C GLN A 1134 76.41 -2.62 22.79
N PHE A 1135 75.97 -3.56 21.96
CA PHE A 1135 75.18 -3.26 20.77
C PHE A 1135 73.80 -2.67 21.12
N ALA A 1136 73.12 -3.22 22.14
CA ALA A 1136 71.84 -2.70 22.64
C ALA A 1136 71.95 -1.25 23.12
N VAL A 1137 72.97 -0.94 23.92
CA VAL A 1137 73.23 0.41 24.43
C VAL A 1137 73.51 1.39 23.29
N ALA A 1138 74.32 1.00 22.30
CA ALA A 1138 74.60 1.83 21.12
C ALA A 1138 73.35 2.14 20.28
N LEU A 1139 72.44 1.16 20.14
CA LEU A 1139 71.16 1.34 19.46
C LEU A 1139 70.25 2.33 20.22
N ILE A 1140 70.12 2.15 21.54
CA ILE A 1140 69.27 3.01 22.38
C ILE A 1140 69.76 4.47 22.34
N VAL A 1141 71.07 4.69 22.52
CA VAL A 1141 71.68 6.03 22.48
C VAL A 1141 71.43 6.76 21.16
N ARG A 1142 71.34 6.03 20.04
CA ARG A 1142 71.03 6.61 18.72
C ARG A 1142 69.57 7.06 18.61
N GLU A 1143 68.63 6.34 19.20
CA GLU A 1143 67.18 6.53 19.02
C GLU A 1143 66.55 7.47 20.07
N ILE A 1144 67.19 7.66 21.23
CA ILE A 1144 66.70 8.55 22.32
C ILE A 1144 66.31 9.97 21.85
N PRO A 1145 67.08 10.66 20.98
CA PRO A 1145 66.74 12.02 20.55
C PRO A 1145 65.40 12.13 19.81
N CYS A 1146 64.82 11.03 19.34
CA CYS A 1146 63.52 10.97 18.67
C CYS A 1146 62.33 10.75 19.63
N VAL A 1147 62.59 10.59 20.94
CA VAL A 1147 61.57 10.33 21.96
C VAL A 1147 60.96 11.63 22.45
N THR A 1148 59.62 11.71 22.47
CA THR A 1148 58.85 12.88 22.93
C THR A 1148 58.38 12.71 24.37
N SER A 1149 58.01 13.81 25.05
CA SER A 1149 57.47 13.76 26.41
C SER A 1149 56.13 13.02 26.52
N SER A 1150 55.45 12.79 25.40
CA SER A 1150 54.21 11.98 25.30
C SER A 1150 54.49 10.47 25.16
N ASP A 1151 55.73 10.06 24.92
CA ASP A 1151 56.06 8.64 24.79
C ASP A 1151 56.17 7.97 26.18
N PRO A 1152 55.52 6.81 26.40
CA PRO A 1152 55.42 6.17 27.72
C PRO A 1152 56.78 5.67 28.29
N TYR A 1153 57.80 5.57 27.43
CA TYR A 1153 59.17 5.17 27.80
C TYR A 1153 60.14 6.35 27.98
N PHE A 1154 59.63 7.59 28.01
CA PHE A 1154 60.43 8.80 28.22
C PHE A 1154 61.23 8.77 29.55
N ALA A 1155 60.59 8.50 30.68
CA ALA A 1155 61.26 8.47 31.99
C ALA A 1155 62.31 7.33 32.12
N PRO A 1156 62.04 6.09 31.65
CA PRO A 1156 63.06 5.04 31.56
C PRO A 1156 64.31 5.43 30.74
N CYS A 1157 64.16 6.19 29.66
CA CYS A 1157 65.30 6.66 28.86
C CYS A 1157 66.24 7.57 29.68
N VAL A 1158 65.68 8.45 30.50
CA VAL A 1158 66.47 9.37 31.36
C VAL A 1158 67.25 8.61 32.43
N ALA A 1159 66.61 7.64 33.11
CA ALA A 1159 67.26 6.80 34.10
C ALA A 1159 68.39 5.94 33.51
N LEU A 1160 68.19 5.41 32.30
CA LEU A 1160 69.20 4.63 31.58
C LEU A 1160 70.42 5.47 31.18
N ILE A 1161 70.23 6.72 30.75
CA ILE A 1161 71.35 7.62 30.41
C ILE A 1161 72.27 7.80 31.62
N ARG A 1162 71.72 8.00 32.83
CA ARG A 1162 72.52 8.10 34.07
C ARG A 1162 73.46 6.89 34.22
N ASP A 1163 72.90 5.70 34.11
CA ASP A 1163 73.64 4.46 34.33
C ASP A 1163 74.68 4.22 33.23
N ILE A 1164 74.40 4.61 31.98
CA ILE A 1164 75.37 4.61 30.87
C ILE A 1164 76.53 5.61 31.13
N CYS A 1165 76.23 6.80 31.65
CA CYS A 1165 77.21 7.86 31.90
C CYS A 1165 78.21 7.49 32.99
N THR A 1166 77.73 6.87 34.07
CA THR A 1166 78.60 6.44 35.19
C THR A 1166 79.58 5.32 34.82
N LYS A 1167 79.33 4.61 33.72
CA LYS A 1167 80.13 3.45 33.26
C LYS A 1167 80.98 3.74 32.01
N ALA A 1168 81.07 4.99 31.57
CA ALA A 1168 81.88 5.45 30.42
C ALA A 1168 81.64 4.68 29.11
N MET A 1169 80.39 4.28 28.82
CA MET A 1169 80.01 3.48 27.64
C MET A 1169 79.67 4.33 26.39
N LEU A 1170 79.88 5.65 26.44
CA LEU A 1170 79.53 6.60 25.37
C LEU A 1170 80.75 7.00 24.54
N SER A 1171 80.59 7.08 23.22
CA SER A 1171 81.58 7.74 22.35
C SER A 1171 81.38 9.25 22.33
N VAL A 1172 82.46 10.02 22.15
CA VAL A 1172 82.45 11.51 22.15
C VAL A 1172 81.42 12.10 21.18
N ALA A 1173 81.19 11.45 20.03
CA ALA A 1173 80.24 11.89 19.01
C ALA A 1173 78.75 11.78 19.43
N GLN A 1174 78.43 10.95 20.43
CA GLN A 1174 77.05 10.69 20.86
C GLN A 1174 76.57 11.64 21.96
N ILE A 1175 77.48 12.37 22.61
CA ILE A 1175 77.18 13.20 23.78
C ILE A 1175 76.39 14.49 23.41
N PRO A 1176 76.73 15.25 22.35
CA PRO A 1176 76.02 16.51 22.02
C PRO A 1176 74.50 16.38 21.71
N PRO A 1177 74.02 15.40 20.91
CA PRO A 1177 72.59 15.28 20.64
C PRO A 1177 71.78 14.85 21.89
N LEU A 1178 72.37 14.04 22.77
CA LEU A 1178 71.74 13.67 24.06
C LEU A 1178 71.63 14.87 25.01
N LEU A 1179 72.66 15.71 25.09
CA LEU A 1179 72.64 16.92 25.92
C LEU A 1179 71.55 17.90 25.45
N THR A 1180 71.41 18.05 24.13
CA THR A 1180 70.39 18.91 23.50
C THR A 1180 68.98 18.40 23.82
N TRP A 1181 68.75 17.09 23.67
CA TRP A 1181 67.47 16.46 23.99
C TRP A 1181 67.11 16.62 25.49
N LEU A 1182 68.04 16.37 26.40
CA LEU A 1182 67.83 16.55 27.86
C LEU A 1182 67.48 18.00 28.22
N GLN A 1183 68.12 18.98 27.59
CA GLN A 1183 67.82 20.41 27.80
C GLN A 1183 66.43 20.81 27.28
N CYS A 1184 65.98 20.26 26.14
CA CYS A 1184 64.66 20.53 25.58
C CYS A 1184 63.52 19.96 26.43
N VAL A 1185 63.72 18.82 27.10
CA VAL A 1185 62.65 18.17 27.87
C VAL A 1185 62.65 18.52 29.37
N LYS A 1186 63.70 19.18 29.87
CA LYS A 1186 63.80 19.72 31.24
C LYS A 1186 62.54 20.47 31.75
N PRO A 1187 61.89 21.38 30.99
CA PRO A 1187 60.67 22.07 31.48
C PRO A 1187 59.40 21.20 31.49
N LEU A 1188 59.38 20.05 30.82
CA LEU A 1188 58.22 19.15 30.69
C LEU A 1188 58.22 18.02 31.75
N ALA A 1189 59.34 17.82 32.44
CA ALA A 1189 59.57 16.72 33.39
C ALA A 1189 58.77 16.83 34.71
N SER A 1190 58.29 18.03 35.08
CA SER A 1190 57.61 18.28 36.37
C SER A 1190 56.13 17.85 36.42
N VAL A 1191 55.57 17.30 35.32
CA VAL A 1191 54.12 17.06 35.18
C VAL A 1191 53.77 15.57 34.95
N SER A 1192 54.71 14.64 35.12
CA SER A 1192 54.40 13.22 34.91
C SER A 1192 53.44 12.68 35.98
N LYS A 1193 52.16 12.51 35.63
CA LYS A 1193 51.17 11.76 36.40
C LYS A 1193 51.45 10.25 36.27
N PRO A 1194 51.14 9.44 37.29
CA PRO A 1194 51.23 7.99 37.17
C PRO A 1194 50.34 7.51 36.02
N GLU A 1195 50.90 6.74 35.10
CA GLU A 1195 50.17 6.19 33.97
C GLU A 1195 49.34 5.00 34.45
N ILE A 1196 48.07 5.26 34.78
CA ILE A 1196 47.11 4.22 35.16
C ILE A 1196 46.65 3.53 33.87
N VAL A 1197 47.12 2.31 33.65
CA VAL A 1197 46.78 1.52 32.46
C VAL A 1197 45.61 0.60 32.78
N ARG A 1198 44.59 0.57 31.92
CA ARG A 1198 43.46 -0.37 32.05
C ARG A 1198 43.61 -1.49 31.02
N LEU A 1199 43.93 -2.70 31.48
CA LEU A 1199 43.98 -3.88 30.61
C LEU A 1199 42.74 -4.75 30.87
N GLU A 1200 41.94 -4.98 29.84
CA GLU A 1200 40.69 -5.75 29.89
C GLU A 1200 39.72 -5.37 31.05
N ASN A 1201 39.62 -4.08 31.37
CA ASN A 1201 38.85 -3.52 32.49
C ASN A 1201 39.44 -3.80 33.89
N VAL A 1202 40.72 -4.21 33.97
CA VAL A 1202 41.49 -4.32 35.22
C VAL A 1202 42.42 -3.11 35.32
N VAL A 1203 42.38 -2.42 36.46
CA VAL A 1203 43.20 -1.23 36.72
C VAL A 1203 44.58 -1.67 37.18
N LEU A 1204 45.62 -1.26 36.44
CA LEU A 1204 47.00 -1.64 36.67
C LEU A 1204 47.91 -0.40 36.67
N GLU A 1205 48.92 -0.45 37.53
CA GLU A 1205 50.05 0.47 37.51
C GLU A 1205 51.27 -0.36 37.09
N LEU A 1206 51.71 -0.20 35.83
CA LEU A 1206 52.80 -0.98 35.23
C LEU A 1206 54.17 -0.30 35.34
N SER A 1207 54.18 1.01 35.52
CA SER A 1207 55.38 1.76 35.83
C SER A 1207 55.04 2.86 36.84
N LYS A 1208 55.86 2.98 37.89
CA LYS A 1208 55.95 4.28 38.55
C LYS A 1208 56.56 5.19 37.51
N SER A 1209 55.85 6.23 37.10
CA SER A 1209 56.53 7.41 36.58
C SER A 1209 57.57 7.75 37.65
N CYS A 1210 58.85 7.54 37.36
CA CYS A 1210 59.89 8.14 38.18
C CYS A 1210 59.55 9.61 38.18
N VAL A 1211 58.97 10.11 39.27
CA VAL A 1211 59.16 11.50 39.66
C VAL A 1211 60.67 11.60 39.65
N LEU A 1212 61.21 12.20 38.59
CA LEU A 1212 62.64 12.41 38.45
C LEU A 1212 63.04 13.08 39.76
N GLU A 1213 63.82 12.38 40.58
CA GLU A 1213 64.24 12.92 41.88
C GLU A 1213 64.78 14.34 41.62
N ASP A 1214 64.31 15.33 42.38
CA ASP A 1214 64.72 16.72 42.18
C ASP A 1214 66.27 16.79 42.18
N GLY A 1215 66.83 17.20 41.04
CA GLY A 1215 68.29 17.27 40.82
C GLY A 1215 68.93 16.09 40.08
N LEU A 1216 68.21 15.00 39.79
CA LEU A 1216 68.77 13.84 39.07
C LEU A 1216 69.01 14.15 37.57
N LEU A 1217 68.13 14.93 36.95
CA LEU A 1217 68.32 15.43 35.59
C LEU A 1217 69.52 16.38 35.50
N ASP A 1218 69.71 17.22 36.52
CA ASP A 1218 70.85 18.14 36.62
C ASP A 1218 72.16 17.36 36.81
N GLN A 1219 72.18 16.36 37.69
CA GLN A 1219 73.34 15.46 37.86
C GLN A 1219 73.74 14.76 36.56
N VAL A 1220 72.78 14.29 35.76
CA VAL A 1220 73.06 13.62 34.49
C VAL A 1220 73.59 14.60 33.44
N ILE A 1221 73.01 15.80 33.36
CA ILE A 1221 73.48 16.87 32.46
C ILE A 1221 74.91 17.29 32.85
N ASP A 1222 75.18 17.46 34.15
CA ASP A 1222 76.50 17.84 34.66
C ASP A 1222 77.54 16.74 34.42
N THR A 1223 77.17 15.47 34.60
CA THR A 1223 78.06 14.32 34.34
C THR A 1223 78.38 14.18 32.84
N LEU A 1224 77.40 14.39 31.97
CA LEU A 1224 77.61 14.39 30.51
C LEU A 1224 78.48 15.58 30.06
N ALA A 1225 78.26 16.76 30.64
CA ALA A 1225 79.08 17.94 30.37
C ALA A 1225 80.53 17.74 30.84
N ALA A 1226 80.73 17.12 32.01
CA ALA A 1226 82.05 16.77 32.53
C ALA A 1226 82.77 15.72 31.66
N ASN A 1227 82.05 14.69 31.19
CA ASN A 1227 82.63 13.70 30.26
C ASN A 1227 82.99 14.32 28.90
N LEU A 1228 82.21 15.29 28.41
CA LEU A 1228 82.52 16.02 27.18
C LEU A 1228 83.79 16.87 27.33
N THR A 1229 83.93 17.60 28.44
CA THR A 1229 85.11 18.42 28.71
C THR A 1229 86.35 17.55 28.93
N GLN A 1230 86.24 16.43 29.64
CA GLN A 1230 87.35 15.51 29.86
C GLN A 1230 87.83 14.86 28.55
N SER A 1231 86.92 14.45 27.65
CA SER A 1231 87.31 13.89 26.34
C SER A 1231 87.86 14.93 25.35
N ASN A 1232 87.43 16.19 25.44
CA ASN A 1232 87.97 17.29 24.63
C ASN A 1232 89.35 17.78 25.13
N ILE A 1233 89.76 17.39 26.35
CA ILE A 1233 91.11 17.64 26.89
C ILE A 1233 92.07 16.49 26.54
N GLU A 1234 91.55 15.27 26.32
CA GLU A 1234 92.32 14.08 25.91
C GLU A 1234 92.49 13.92 24.39
N GLN A 1235 91.73 14.65 23.56
CA GLN A 1235 91.94 14.83 22.11
C GLN A 1235 92.80 16.06 21.83
#